data_AF-A0A8C4JIL7-F1
#
_entry.id   AF-A0A8C4JIL7-F1
#
_cell.length_a   1.000
_cell.length_b   1.000
_cell.length_c   1.000
_cell.angle_alpha   90.00
_cell.angle_beta   90.00
_cell.angle_gamma   90.00
#
_symmetry.space_group_name_H-M   'P 1'
#
loop_
_entity.id
_entity.type
_entity.pdbx_description
1 polymer ?
#
loop_
_entity_poly.entity_id
_entity_poly.type
_entity_poly.pdbx_seq_one_letter_code
_entity_poly.pdbx_strand_id
1 'polypeptide(L)'
;ASRPRAGRSPPPLPQGSVDCPNLEFGYGDADGFAAELSELYSYTEEPEFITNRRCFEEDFHAQVQGKRWLELGVAQQKAYVMRLLDGLEVVSRDKRLRVARAVLYLAQGTFGDCDNEDDVLHWSRHNNFLLYQMGTFSAFLELLNMEIDNSQACSSALRKPAISLADSTELRVLLSVMYLMVENIRVEQEPDPPEWKACRETFRTELSFPVHTEEPFALLLFTMVTKFCSGHAPHFPMKKVLLLLWKVLLFTLGGFEALQAMKVKKREELGLPPLPEDSIQVMRSMRAASPPTYSIELVEQQQQKRGHRSRRVRADKSQDSLDIYNERDPFKNDEAGIDEEENDDVDSGIEGELDLMERDAIIPAMPAQRPPIERVSFPKGLPWAPKVRQKDIEHFLEAKEVQETPCEILYRAMLYSLPQYMIALLKILLAAAPTSKAKTDSINILADVLPEEMPITVLQSMKLGIDVNRHKEIIVKSISALLLLLLKHLKLNHIYQFEYVSQHLVFANCIPLILKFFNQNILSYITAKNSISVLDYPYCTVHDLPELTAESLEAGDNNQFCWRNLFSCINLLRVLNKLTKWKHSRTMMLVVFKSAPILKRALKVKQAMMQLYVLKLLKIQTKYLGRQWRKSNMKTMSAIYQKVRHRMNDDWAYGNDIDARPWDFQAEECTLRANIEAFNSRRYDKPQDSEFAPVDNCLQSVLGQRLELPEDFHYSYELWLEREVFSQPIRWEELLHYQ
;
A
#
# COMPACT_ATOMS: atom_id res chain seq x y z
N ALA A 1 11.86 -80.74 16.97
CA ALA A 1 12.09 -79.86 18.13
C ALA A 1 11.35 -78.54 17.93
N SER A 2 10.80 -77.96 19.00
CA SER A 2 10.47 -76.53 19.20
C SER A 2 9.69 -75.77 18.10
N ARG A 3 8.41 -75.44 18.37
CA ARG A 3 7.64 -74.42 17.62
C ARG A 3 8.27 -73.02 17.77
N PRO A 4 8.29 -72.17 16.73
CA PRO A 4 8.71 -70.77 16.85
C PRO A 4 7.63 -69.89 17.52
N ARG A 5 8.06 -68.88 18.28
CA ARG A 5 7.19 -67.90 18.96
C ARG A 5 6.89 -66.70 18.06
N ALA A 6 5.76 -66.03 18.33
CA ALA A 6 5.33 -64.81 17.66
C ALA A 6 6.34 -63.67 17.78
N GLY A 7 6.44 -62.85 16.72
CA GLY A 7 7.33 -61.69 16.67
C GLY A 7 6.87 -60.54 17.56
N ARG A 8 7.83 -59.86 18.19
CA ARG A 8 7.60 -58.57 18.87
C ARG A 8 7.77 -57.44 17.86
N SER A 9 6.86 -56.48 17.89
CA SER A 9 6.97 -55.21 17.16
C SER A 9 8.11 -54.33 17.73
N PRO A 10 8.79 -53.53 16.89
CA PRO A 10 9.78 -52.57 17.35
C PRO A 10 9.14 -51.38 18.11
N PRO A 11 9.89 -50.66 18.96
CA PRO A 11 9.36 -49.53 19.73
C PRO A 11 9.08 -48.31 18.83
N PRO A 12 8.18 -47.41 19.23
CA PRO A 12 7.90 -46.18 18.49
C PRO A 12 9.09 -45.21 18.54
N LEU A 13 9.33 -44.52 17.43
CA LEU A 13 10.31 -43.43 17.34
C LEU A 13 9.85 -42.21 18.18
N PRO A 14 10.78 -41.44 18.77
CA PRO A 14 10.42 -40.27 19.56
C PRO A 14 9.83 -39.16 18.69
N GLN A 15 8.77 -38.52 19.18
CA GLN A 15 8.16 -37.35 18.54
C GLN A 15 9.16 -36.18 18.52
N GLY A 16 9.65 -35.84 17.33
CA GLY A 16 10.55 -34.71 17.10
C GLY A 16 9.98 -33.76 16.05
N SER A 17 9.89 -32.48 16.41
CA SER A 17 9.44 -31.35 15.56
C SER A 17 7.97 -31.41 15.09
N VAL A 18 7.15 -30.52 15.64
CA VAL A 18 5.85 -30.17 15.06
C VAL A 18 6.10 -29.42 13.74
N ASP A 19 6.14 -30.16 12.65
CA ASP A 19 6.27 -29.58 11.33
C ASP A 19 4.97 -28.81 11.00
N CYS A 20 5.02 -27.47 11.08
CA CYS A 20 3.88 -26.65 10.69
C CYS A 20 3.49 -27.01 9.24
N PRO A 21 2.22 -27.41 8.99
CA PRO A 21 1.75 -27.74 7.65
C PRO A 21 1.83 -26.52 6.73
N ASN A 22 1.74 -26.77 5.42
CA ASN A 22 1.71 -25.69 4.44
C ASN A 22 0.40 -24.92 4.59
N LEU A 23 0.50 -23.60 4.78
CA LEU A 23 -0.65 -22.72 4.94
C LEU A 23 -1.39 -22.59 3.60
N GLU A 24 -2.58 -23.18 3.51
CA GLU A 24 -3.49 -23.02 2.37
C GLU A 24 -4.15 -21.65 2.44
N PHE A 25 -3.65 -20.69 1.63
CA PHE A 25 -4.04 -19.29 1.68
C PHE A 25 -4.29 -18.75 0.27
N GLY A 26 -5.56 -18.47 -0.03
CA GLY A 26 -5.98 -17.74 -1.21
C GLY A 26 -5.67 -16.24 -1.06
N TYR A 27 -4.67 -15.76 -1.80
CA TYR A 27 -4.41 -14.32 -1.90
C TYR A 27 -5.18 -13.72 -3.08
N GLY A 28 -6.05 -12.77 -2.76
CA GLY A 28 -6.78 -11.91 -3.69
C GLY A 28 -6.61 -10.44 -3.34
N ASP A 29 -7.49 -9.59 -3.88
CA ASP A 29 -7.60 -8.18 -3.52
C ASP A 29 -8.45 -7.94 -2.27
N ALA A 30 -9.28 -8.91 -1.86
CA ALA A 30 -10.13 -8.90 -0.67
C ALA A 30 -10.30 -10.36 -0.16
N ASP A 31 -10.87 -10.51 1.05
CA ASP A 31 -11.30 -11.78 1.64
C ASP A 31 -12.69 -12.20 1.12
N GLY A 32 -13.28 -13.24 1.69
CA GLY A 32 -14.66 -13.66 1.40
C GLY A 32 -15.70 -12.57 1.67
N PHE A 33 -16.77 -12.55 0.86
CA PHE A 33 -17.78 -11.48 0.86
C PHE A 33 -18.40 -11.21 2.25
N ALA A 34 -18.87 -12.26 2.95
CA ALA A 34 -19.41 -12.14 4.30
C ALA A 34 -18.37 -11.58 5.30
N ALA A 35 -17.10 -12.02 5.22
CA ALA A 35 -16.03 -11.53 6.09
C ALA A 35 -15.74 -10.04 5.87
N GLU A 36 -15.72 -9.57 4.62
CA GLU A 36 -15.54 -8.16 4.28
C GLU A 36 -16.73 -7.27 4.71
N LEU A 37 -17.94 -7.81 4.80
CA LEU A 37 -19.09 -7.12 5.40
C LEU A 37 -19.00 -7.14 6.94
N SER A 38 -18.60 -8.26 7.55
CA SER A 38 -18.42 -8.38 8.99
C SER A 38 -17.35 -7.44 9.57
N GLU A 39 -16.29 -7.14 8.83
CA GLU A 39 -15.24 -6.22 9.29
C GLU A 39 -15.72 -4.76 9.44
N LEU A 40 -16.80 -4.37 8.75
CA LEU A 40 -17.42 -3.04 8.89
C LEU A 40 -17.84 -2.77 10.35
N TYR A 41 -18.39 -3.79 11.00
CA TYR A 41 -18.95 -3.70 12.34
C TYR A 41 -17.92 -4.08 13.42
N SER A 42 -17.94 -3.33 14.52
CA SER A 42 -17.27 -3.68 15.78
C SER A 42 -18.26 -4.49 16.63
N TYR A 43 -17.79 -5.40 17.47
CA TYR A 43 -18.65 -6.20 18.35
C TYR A 43 -19.35 -5.39 19.45
N THR A 44 -18.96 -4.11 19.64
CA THR A 44 -19.68 -3.12 20.44
C THR A 44 -20.83 -2.41 19.72
N GLU A 45 -20.94 -2.54 18.39
CA GLU A 45 -22.06 -2.00 17.60
C GLU A 45 -23.26 -2.98 17.51
N GLU A 46 -23.18 -4.16 18.12
CA GLU A 46 -24.21 -5.21 18.03
C GLU A 46 -25.64 -4.73 18.41
N PRO A 47 -25.86 -3.95 19.51
CA PRO A 47 -27.18 -3.40 19.84
C PRO A 47 -27.75 -2.44 18.78
N GLU A 48 -26.92 -1.92 17.87
CA GLU A 48 -27.36 -1.03 16.81
C GLU A 48 -28.14 -1.76 15.71
N PHE A 49 -27.92 -3.06 15.48
CA PHE A 49 -28.71 -3.84 14.52
C PHE A 49 -30.21 -3.84 14.88
N ILE A 50 -30.53 -4.15 16.14
CA ILE A 50 -31.91 -4.12 16.66
C ILE A 50 -32.49 -2.69 16.60
N THR A 51 -31.65 -1.68 16.87
CA THR A 51 -32.07 -0.27 16.79
C THR A 51 -32.40 0.15 15.36
N ASN A 52 -31.60 -0.28 14.37
CA ASN A 52 -31.85 -0.02 12.94
C ASN A 52 -33.14 -0.69 12.48
N ARG A 53 -33.31 -1.98 12.82
CA ARG A 53 -34.53 -2.75 12.55
C ARG A 53 -35.77 -2.03 13.10
N ARG A 54 -35.75 -1.62 14.37
CA ARG A 54 -36.88 -0.91 15.00
C ARG A 54 -37.21 0.40 14.28
N CYS A 55 -36.20 1.20 13.93
CA CYS A 55 -36.42 2.45 13.18
C CYS A 55 -37.07 2.22 11.82
N PHE A 56 -36.75 1.10 11.15
CA PHE A 56 -37.44 0.68 9.93
C PHE A 56 -38.87 0.19 10.20
N GLU A 57 -39.07 -0.74 11.12
CA GLU A 57 -40.39 -1.35 11.40
C GLU A 57 -41.42 -0.31 11.86
N GLU A 58 -41.03 0.66 12.70
CA GLU A 58 -41.91 1.74 13.17
C GLU A 58 -42.43 2.63 12.02
N ASP A 59 -41.59 2.98 11.05
CA ASP A 59 -42.00 3.76 9.87
C ASP A 59 -42.73 2.89 8.84
N PHE A 60 -42.18 1.71 8.54
CA PHE A 60 -42.70 0.79 7.53
C PHE A 60 -44.13 0.35 7.85
N HIS A 61 -44.42 -0.07 9.09
CA HIS A 61 -45.77 -0.47 9.49
C HIS A 61 -46.77 0.70 9.56
N ALA A 62 -46.31 1.93 9.76
CA ALA A 62 -47.17 3.12 9.68
C ALA A 62 -47.65 3.40 8.24
N GLN A 63 -46.88 2.96 7.23
CA GLN A 63 -47.12 3.26 5.81
C GLN A 63 -47.60 2.05 4.98
N VAL A 64 -47.21 0.84 5.37
CA VAL A 64 -47.45 -0.42 4.66
C VAL A 64 -48.10 -1.41 5.63
N GLN A 65 -49.42 -1.57 5.50
CA GLN A 65 -50.18 -2.44 6.39
C GLN A 65 -50.19 -3.89 5.88
N GLY A 66 -49.87 -4.83 6.77
CA GLY A 66 -50.10 -6.27 6.57
C GLY A 66 -49.21 -6.95 5.52
N LYS A 67 -48.02 -6.42 5.24
CA LYS A 67 -47.00 -7.03 4.35
C LYS A 67 -45.60 -6.89 4.92
N ARG A 68 -44.68 -7.76 4.52
CA ARG A 68 -43.23 -7.69 4.78
C ARG A 68 -42.48 -6.99 3.63
N TRP A 69 -41.21 -6.62 3.83
CA TRP A 69 -40.40 -5.95 2.80
C TRP A 69 -40.23 -6.84 1.55
N LEU A 70 -40.00 -8.13 1.78
CA LEU A 70 -39.75 -9.13 0.73
C LEU A 70 -41.01 -9.44 -0.12
N GLU A 71 -42.19 -9.07 0.37
CA GLU A 71 -43.49 -9.29 -0.29
C GLU A 71 -43.94 -8.10 -1.16
N LEU A 72 -43.15 -7.02 -1.19
CA LEU A 72 -43.41 -5.85 -2.00
C LEU A 72 -42.85 -6.01 -3.41
N GLY A 73 -43.64 -5.63 -4.42
CA GLY A 73 -43.14 -5.51 -5.79
C GLY A 73 -42.13 -4.36 -5.91
N VAL A 74 -41.20 -4.44 -6.86
CA VAL A 74 -40.11 -3.46 -7.04
C VAL A 74 -40.61 -2.00 -7.10
N ALA A 75 -41.76 -1.73 -7.72
CA ALA A 75 -42.36 -0.39 -7.74
C ALA A 75 -42.79 0.11 -6.36
N GLN A 76 -43.27 -0.77 -5.48
CA GLN A 76 -43.64 -0.45 -4.09
C GLN A 76 -42.38 -0.25 -3.23
N GLN A 77 -41.35 -1.07 -3.44
CA GLN A 77 -40.04 -0.89 -2.81
C GLN A 77 -39.41 0.46 -3.20
N LYS A 78 -39.42 0.83 -4.49
CA LYS A 78 -38.97 2.14 -5.00
C LYS A 78 -39.75 3.31 -4.37
N ALA A 79 -41.08 3.22 -4.31
CA ALA A 79 -41.92 4.25 -3.70
C ALA A 79 -41.66 4.42 -2.18
N TYR A 80 -41.37 3.33 -1.46
CA TYR A 80 -40.99 3.39 -0.05
C TYR A 80 -39.61 4.01 0.16
N VAL A 81 -38.61 3.63 -0.65
CA VAL A 81 -37.27 4.24 -0.61
C VAL A 81 -37.33 5.74 -0.92
N MET A 82 -38.12 6.17 -1.90
CA MET A 82 -38.30 7.60 -2.20
C MET A 82 -38.80 8.37 -0.96
N ARG A 83 -39.81 7.83 -0.24
CA ARG A 83 -40.29 8.44 1.02
C ARG A 83 -39.20 8.51 2.09
N LEU A 84 -38.34 7.49 2.20
CA LEU A 84 -37.19 7.54 3.12
C LEU A 84 -36.24 8.67 2.73
N LEU A 85 -35.99 8.91 1.43
CA LEU A 85 -35.16 10.02 0.98
C LEU A 85 -35.79 11.38 1.31
N ASP A 86 -37.10 11.57 1.08
CA ASP A 86 -37.84 12.75 1.54
C ASP A 86 -37.70 12.96 3.07
N GLY A 87 -37.64 11.86 3.84
CA GLY A 87 -37.43 11.85 5.28
C GLY A 87 -36.02 12.28 5.74
N LEU A 88 -35.02 12.23 4.86
CA LEU A 88 -33.66 12.70 5.14
C LEU A 88 -33.53 14.23 5.03
N GLU A 89 -34.41 14.91 4.30
CA GLU A 89 -34.40 16.38 4.15
C GLU A 89 -34.90 17.12 5.41
N VAL A 90 -35.41 16.38 6.40
CA VAL A 90 -36.01 16.95 7.62
C VAL A 90 -34.99 17.71 8.48
N VAL A 91 -35.34 18.92 8.93
CA VAL A 91 -34.44 19.78 9.74
C VAL A 91 -34.00 19.14 11.07
N SER A 92 -34.84 18.30 11.68
CA SER A 92 -34.57 17.63 12.95
C SER A 92 -33.54 16.50 12.81
N ARG A 93 -32.38 16.67 13.44
CA ARG A 93 -31.28 15.69 13.48
C ARG A 93 -31.73 14.30 13.90
N ASP A 94 -32.48 14.17 15.00
CA ASP A 94 -32.94 12.86 15.50
C ASP A 94 -33.90 12.16 14.53
N LYS A 95 -34.73 12.93 13.80
CA LYS A 95 -35.61 12.37 12.76
C LYS A 95 -34.78 11.85 11.58
N ARG A 96 -33.83 12.65 11.06
CA ARG A 96 -32.91 12.19 10.00
C ARG A 96 -32.15 10.94 10.40
N LEU A 97 -31.61 10.89 11.63
CA LEU A 97 -30.85 9.74 12.11
C LEU A 97 -31.71 8.47 12.17
N ARG A 98 -32.98 8.54 12.59
CA ARG A 98 -33.90 7.39 12.53
C ARG A 98 -34.15 6.91 11.10
N VAL A 99 -34.36 7.85 10.16
CA VAL A 99 -34.54 7.52 8.73
C VAL A 99 -33.26 6.92 8.13
N ALA A 100 -32.08 7.48 8.43
CA ALA A 100 -30.79 6.93 8.01
C ALA A 100 -30.53 5.54 8.59
N ARG A 101 -30.96 5.27 9.84
CA ARG A 101 -30.95 3.92 10.44
C ARG A 101 -31.90 2.95 9.74
N ALA A 102 -33.07 3.39 9.30
CA ALA A 102 -33.98 2.57 8.50
C ALA A 102 -33.40 2.22 7.12
N VAL A 103 -32.74 3.18 6.44
CA VAL A 103 -31.98 2.94 5.21
C VAL A 103 -30.81 1.98 5.46
N LEU A 104 -30.13 2.09 6.60
CA LEU A 104 -29.07 1.15 6.98
C LEU A 104 -29.62 -0.27 7.19
N TYR A 105 -30.79 -0.44 7.80
CA TYR A 105 -31.44 -1.76 7.92
C TYR A 105 -31.79 -2.37 6.55
N LEU A 106 -32.28 -1.55 5.60
CA LEU A 106 -32.46 -1.98 4.21
C LEU A 106 -31.13 -2.43 3.58
N ALA A 107 -30.08 -1.62 3.69
CA ALA A 107 -28.75 -1.96 3.18
C ALA A 107 -28.12 -3.20 3.87
N GLN A 108 -28.47 -3.46 5.13
CA GLN A 108 -28.10 -4.66 5.91
C GLN A 108 -28.88 -5.93 5.50
N GLY A 109 -29.73 -5.84 4.47
CA GLY A 109 -30.42 -7.00 3.90
C GLY A 109 -31.70 -7.42 4.62
N THR A 110 -32.31 -6.54 5.43
CA THR A 110 -33.63 -6.78 6.03
C THR A 110 -33.71 -8.11 6.80
N PHE A 111 -32.65 -8.41 7.56
CA PHE A 111 -32.42 -9.70 8.21
C PHE A 111 -33.57 -10.20 9.10
N GLY A 112 -34.42 -9.32 9.63
CA GLY A 112 -35.60 -9.69 10.40
C GLY A 112 -36.72 -10.38 9.61
N ASP A 113 -36.65 -10.37 8.27
CA ASP A 113 -37.54 -11.10 7.36
C ASP A 113 -36.88 -12.35 6.74
N CYS A 114 -35.61 -12.66 7.05
CA CYS A 114 -34.80 -13.71 6.41
C CYS A 114 -34.63 -14.96 7.28
N ASP A 115 -34.54 -16.15 6.65
CA ASP A 115 -34.44 -17.44 7.35
C ASP A 115 -32.98 -17.92 7.57
N ASN A 116 -32.03 -17.44 6.78
CA ASN A 116 -30.61 -17.88 6.79
C ASN A 116 -29.66 -16.75 6.36
N GLU A 117 -28.35 -16.97 6.55
CA GLU A 117 -27.30 -16.01 6.20
C GLU A 117 -27.24 -15.66 4.70
N ASP A 118 -27.44 -16.63 3.81
CA ASP A 118 -27.37 -16.42 2.36
C ASP A 118 -28.51 -15.50 1.87
N ASP A 119 -29.71 -15.62 2.46
CA ASP A 119 -30.83 -14.70 2.20
C ASP A 119 -30.50 -13.27 2.62
N VAL A 120 -29.87 -13.07 3.79
CA VAL A 120 -29.44 -11.73 4.24
C VAL A 120 -28.43 -11.12 3.27
N LEU A 121 -27.47 -11.91 2.78
CA LEU A 121 -26.48 -11.46 1.79
C LEU A 121 -27.13 -11.16 0.43
N HIS A 122 -28.10 -11.97 0.00
CA HIS A 122 -28.86 -11.78 -1.24
C HIS A 122 -29.69 -10.49 -1.18
N TRP A 123 -30.47 -10.30 -0.11
CA TRP A 123 -31.29 -9.10 0.06
C TRP A 123 -30.47 -7.86 0.35
N SER A 124 -29.32 -7.96 1.03
CA SER A 124 -28.37 -6.84 1.13
C SER A 124 -27.92 -6.40 -0.26
N ARG A 125 -27.54 -7.33 -1.13
CA ARG A 125 -27.15 -7.03 -2.52
C ARG A 125 -28.27 -6.36 -3.31
N HIS A 126 -29.47 -6.96 -3.33
CA HIS A 126 -30.64 -6.40 -4.03
C HIS A 126 -31.00 -5.00 -3.52
N ASN A 127 -31.10 -4.84 -2.19
CA ASN A 127 -31.46 -3.56 -1.58
C ASN A 127 -30.41 -2.48 -1.88
N ASN A 128 -29.10 -2.79 -1.90
CA ASN A 128 -28.07 -1.81 -2.22
C ASN A 128 -28.12 -1.36 -3.70
N PHE A 129 -28.40 -2.26 -4.66
CA PHE A 129 -28.66 -1.88 -6.05
C PHE A 129 -29.91 -1.00 -6.18
N LEU A 130 -30.99 -1.34 -5.47
CA LEU A 130 -32.23 -0.56 -5.42
C LEU A 130 -32.00 0.86 -4.85
N LEU A 131 -31.31 0.96 -3.70
CA LEU A 131 -30.99 2.23 -3.04
C LEU A 131 -30.16 3.13 -3.97
N TYR A 132 -29.14 2.57 -4.64
CA TYR A 132 -28.36 3.33 -5.62
C TYR A 132 -29.23 3.84 -6.78
N GLN A 133 -30.11 2.99 -7.37
CA GLN A 133 -31.03 3.41 -8.43
C GLN A 133 -31.97 4.56 -8.03
N MET A 134 -32.25 4.73 -6.72
CA MET A 134 -33.08 5.81 -6.19
C MET A 134 -32.28 7.06 -5.79
N GLY A 135 -30.97 7.10 -6.01
CA GLY A 135 -30.14 8.27 -5.68
C GLY A 135 -29.67 8.34 -4.22
N THR A 136 -29.87 7.27 -3.43
CA THR A 136 -29.48 7.24 -2.00
C THR A 136 -28.01 7.58 -1.77
N PHE A 137 -27.10 7.24 -2.69
CA PHE A 137 -25.68 7.54 -2.54
C PHE A 137 -25.41 9.05 -2.50
N SER A 138 -26.05 9.83 -3.36
CA SER A 138 -25.89 11.29 -3.41
C SER A 138 -26.46 11.95 -2.16
N ALA A 139 -27.65 11.55 -1.72
CA ALA A 139 -28.25 12.04 -0.48
C ALA A 139 -27.36 11.74 0.76
N PHE A 140 -26.77 10.54 0.82
CA PHE A 140 -25.83 10.19 1.90
C PHE A 140 -24.49 10.91 1.80
N LEU A 141 -24.01 11.24 0.59
CA LEU A 141 -22.82 12.06 0.37
C LEU A 141 -23.03 13.51 0.87
N GLU A 142 -24.19 14.10 0.62
CA GLU A 142 -24.55 15.43 1.13
C GLU A 142 -24.61 15.46 2.67
N LEU A 143 -25.29 14.48 3.28
CA LEU A 143 -25.34 14.32 4.74
C LEU A 143 -23.93 14.08 5.34
N LEU A 144 -23.08 13.31 4.66
CA LEU A 144 -21.71 13.07 5.09
C LEU A 144 -20.88 14.35 5.07
N ASN A 145 -20.98 15.17 4.02
CA ASN A 145 -20.29 16.48 3.97
C ASN A 145 -20.77 17.40 5.10
N MET A 146 -22.08 17.49 5.33
CA MET A 146 -22.65 18.27 6.43
C MET A 146 -22.10 17.84 7.81
N GLU A 147 -22.00 16.54 8.08
CA GLU A 147 -21.50 16.05 9.38
C GLU A 147 -19.96 16.11 9.49
N ILE A 148 -19.22 16.04 8.38
CA ILE A 148 -17.76 16.25 8.32
C ILE A 148 -17.35 17.68 8.72
N ASP A 149 -18.21 18.67 8.46
CA ASP A 149 -17.99 20.07 8.82
C ASP A 149 -18.76 20.49 10.11
N ASN A 150 -19.36 19.53 10.83
CA ASN A 150 -20.05 19.76 12.09
C ASN A 150 -19.07 20.15 13.22
N SER A 151 -18.81 21.45 13.30
CA SER A 151 -17.93 22.07 14.30
C SER A 151 -18.41 21.86 15.75
N GLN A 152 -19.71 21.60 15.97
CA GLN A 152 -20.24 21.32 17.31
C GLN A 152 -19.87 19.91 17.79
N ALA A 153 -19.98 18.90 16.90
CA ALA A 153 -19.55 17.53 17.18
C ALA A 153 -18.05 17.48 17.52
N CYS A 154 -17.21 18.16 16.72
CA CYS A 154 -15.79 18.35 17.00
C CYS A 154 -15.54 19.00 18.37
N SER A 155 -16.17 20.14 18.64
CA SER A 155 -16.01 20.89 19.91
C SER A 155 -16.44 20.08 21.14
N SER A 156 -17.46 19.22 20.99
CA SER A 156 -17.91 18.31 22.05
C SER A 156 -16.88 17.22 22.31
N ALA A 157 -16.43 16.53 21.25
CA ALA A 157 -15.45 15.45 21.33
C ALA A 157 -14.12 15.91 21.95
N LEU A 158 -13.63 17.11 21.60
CA LEU A 158 -12.40 17.70 22.15
C LEU A 158 -12.48 18.04 23.65
N ARG A 159 -13.69 18.16 24.22
CA ARG A 159 -13.90 18.45 25.66
C ARG A 159 -14.07 17.18 26.50
N LYS A 160 -14.37 16.03 25.88
CA LYS A 160 -14.55 14.77 26.60
C LYS A 160 -13.19 14.15 26.98
N PRO A 161 -13.03 13.60 28.20
CA PRO A 161 -11.79 12.95 28.62
C PRO A 161 -11.55 11.61 27.90
N ALA A 162 -12.62 10.98 27.41
CA ALA A 162 -12.58 9.81 26.53
C ALA A 162 -13.68 9.96 25.47
N ILE A 163 -13.34 9.63 24.23
CA ILE A 163 -14.27 9.59 23.09
C ILE A 163 -14.70 8.14 22.90
N SER A 164 -15.99 7.93 22.65
CA SER A 164 -16.65 6.63 22.54
C SER A 164 -17.44 6.50 21.24
N LEU A 165 -18.00 5.33 20.96
CA LEU A 165 -18.88 5.19 19.80
C LEU A 165 -20.15 6.06 19.90
N ALA A 166 -20.58 6.53 21.08
CA ALA A 166 -21.71 7.46 21.15
C ALA A 166 -21.44 8.75 20.33
N ASP A 167 -20.18 9.21 20.30
CA ASP A 167 -19.74 10.49 19.72
C ASP A 167 -19.70 10.52 18.17
N SER A 168 -19.86 9.37 17.51
CA SER A 168 -19.73 9.27 16.04
C SER A 168 -20.89 8.53 15.36
N THR A 169 -22.02 8.42 16.05
CA THR A 169 -23.17 7.59 15.65
C THR A 169 -23.69 7.92 14.25
N GLU A 170 -23.90 9.21 13.93
CA GLU A 170 -24.39 9.63 12.60
C GLU A 170 -23.36 9.32 11.49
N LEU A 171 -22.08 9.66 11.70
CA LEU A 171 -20.99 9.29 10.79
C LEU A 171 -20.89 7.78 10.57
N ARG A 172 -21.03 6.96 11.62
CA ARG A 172 -21.00 5.50 11.46
C ARG A 172 -22.18 4.99 10.65
N VAL A 173 -23.39 5.51 10.85
CA VAL A 173 -24.57 5.12 10.05
C VAL A 173 -24.36 5.49 8.59
N LEU A 174 -23.98 6.74 8.31
CA LEU A 174 -23.74 7.23 6.95
C LEU A 174 -22.65 6.43 6.23
N LEU A 175 -21.48 6.29 6.83
CA LEU A 175 -20.35 5.54 6.27
C LEU A 175 -20.66 4.04 6.12
N SER A 176 -21.52 3.46 6.97
CA SER A 176 -21.94 2.07 6.83
C SER A 176 -22.83 1.86 5.61
N VAL A 177 -23.81 2.74 5.37
CA VAL A 177 -24.62 2.68 4.14
C VAL A 177 -23.73 2.82 2.90
N MET A 178 -22.86 3.83 2.87
CA MET A 178 -21.96 4.04 1.73
C MET A 178 -20.99 2.86 1.51
N TYR A 179 -20.49 2.23 2.57
CA TYR A 179 -19.68 1.00 2.45
C TYR A 179 -20.48 -0.17 1.92
N LEU A 180 -21.68 -0.44 2.45
CA LEU A 180 -22.53 -1.52 1.98
C LEU A 180 -22.88 -1.34 0.50
N MET A 181 -23.17 -0.12 0.05
CA MET A 181 -23.43 0.17 -1.37
C MET A 181 -22.19 -0.11 -2.24
N VAL A 182 -21.01 0.38 -1.84
CA VAL A 182 -19.76 0.16 -2.60
C VAL A 182 -19.32 -1.31 -2.58
N GLU A 183 -19.48 -2.04 -1.47
CA GLU A 183 -19.09 -3.46 -1.38
C GLU A 183 -20.04 -4.36 -2.19
N ASN A 184 -21.36 -4.20 -2.01
CA ASN A 184 -22.36 -4.99 -2.72
C ASN A 184 -22.33 -4.78 -4.23
N ILE A 185 -22.23 -3.52 -4.69
CA ILE A 185 -22.29 -3.20 -6.13
C ILE A 185 -20.97 -3.56 -6.83
N ARG A 186 -19.80 -3.36 -6.19
CA ARG A 186 -18.48 -3.68 -6.78
C ARG A 186 -18.32 -5.16 -7.11
N VAL A 187 -18.77 -6.06 -6.23
CA VAL A 187 -18.52 -7.50 -6.38
C VAL A 187 -19.39 -8.05 -7.52
N GLU A 188 -18.80 -8.39 -8.66
CA GLU A 188 -19.48 -9.08 -9.75
C GLU A 188 -19.79 -10.53 -9.39
N GLN A 189 -20.99 -10.99 -9.76
CA GLN A 189 -21.43 -12.37 -9.63
C GLN A 189 -22.01 -12.84 -10.97
N GLU A 190 -21.79 -14.11 -11.34
CA GLU A 190 -22.27 -14.67 -12.62
C GLU A 190 -23.77 -14.48 -12.90
N PRO A 191 -24.71 -14.63 -11.94
CA PRO A 191 -26.14 -14.43 -12.17
C PRO A 191 -26.60 -12.95 -12.26
N ASP A 192 -25.69 -11.97 -12.24
CA ASP A 192 -26.06 -10.54 -12.26
C ASP A 192 -26.88 -10.15 -13.51
N PRO A 193 -28.08 -9.55 -13.34
CA PRO A 193 -28.87 -9.00 -14.44
C PRO A 193 -28.12 -7.94 -15.25
N PRO A 194 -28.43 -7.76 -16.56
CA PRO A 194 -27.79 -6.74 -17.38
C PRO A 194 -28.00 -5.32 -16.84
N GLU A 195 -29.15 -5.07 -16.20
CA GLU A 195 -29.43 -3.81 -15.49
C GLU A 195 -28.43 -3.55 -14.36
N TRP A 196 -28.08 -4.58 -13.57
CA TRP A 196 -27.11 -4.46 -12.48
C TRP A 196 -25.69 -4.25 -12.99
N LYS A 197 -25.34 -4.85 -14.15
CA LYS A 197 -24.04 -4.63 -14.80
C LYS A 197 -23.90 -3.21 -15.33
N ALA A 198 -24.93 -2.67 -15.99
CA ALA A 198 -24.95 -1.27 -16.42
C ALA A 198 -24.88 -0.31 -15.22
N CYS A 199 -25.71 -0.57 -14.20
CA CYS A 199 -25.77 0.16 -12.93
C CYS A 199 -24.40 0.20 -12.21
N ARG A 200 -23.67 -0.92 -12.18
CA ARG A 200 -22.31 -1.00 -11.64
C ARG A 200 -21.33 -0.08 -12.38
N GLU A 201 -21.31 -0.11 -13.71
CA GLU A 201 -20.36 0.71 -14.48
C GLU A 201 -20.72 2.20 -14.42
N THR A 202 -22.01 2.57 -14.33
CA THR A 202 -22.43 3.94 -14.02
C THR A 202 -21.90 4.38 -12.65
N PHE A 203 -22.16 3.62 -11.59
CA PHE A 203 -21.70 3.95 -10.24
C PHE A 203 -20.17 4.02 -10.15
N ARG A 204 -19.48 3.11 -10.84
CA ARG A 204 -18.01 3.13 -10.95
C ARG A 204 -17.50 4.40 -11.60
N THR A 205 -18.20 4.89 -12.62
CA THR A 205 -17.88 6.14 -13.32
C THR A 205 -18.12 7.34 -12.38
N GLU A 206 -19.28 7.41 -11.72
CA GLU A 206 -19.59 8.47 -10.75
C GLU A 206 -18.61 8.54 -9.56
N LEU A 207 -18.07 7.42 -9.12
CA LEU A 207 -17.02 7.39 -8.09
C LEU A 207 -15.62 7.75 -8.62
N SER A 208 -15.38 7.59 -9.93
CA SER A 208 -14.10 7.82 -10.59
C SER A 208 -13.91 9.27 -11.06
N PHE A 209 -15.00 9.93 -11.45
CA PHE A 209 -15.02 11.27 -12.01
C PHE A 209 -15.82 12.23 -11.11
N PRO A 210 -15.41 13.51 -10.98
CA PRO A 210 -16.20 14.51 -10.26
C PRO A 210 -17.51 14.82 -11.01
N VAL A 211 -18.63 14.22 -10.57
CA VAL A 211 -19.97 14.43 -11.18
C VAL A 211 -20.79 15.51 -10.45
N HIS A 212 -20.63 15.64 -9.13
CA HIS A 212 -21.38 16.60 -8.29
C HIS A 212 -20.48 17.50 -7.42
N THR A 213 -19.29 17.01 -7.06
CA THR A 213 -18.26 17.74 -6.32
C THR A 213 -17.11 18.07 -7.26
N GLU A 214 -16.33 19.13 -7.00
CA GLU A 214 -15.12 19.44 -7.80
C GLU A 214 -14.04 18.33 -7.73
N GLU A 215 -14.13 17.47 -6.71
CA GLU A 215 -13.15 16.43 -6.40
C GLU A 215 -13.77 15.02 -6.41
N PRO A 216 -13.01 13.95 -6.75
CA PRO A 216 -13.48 12.56 -6.62
C PRO A 216 -13.76 12.16 -5.17
N PHE A 217 -14.75 11.29 -4.94
CA PHE A 217 -15.16 10.85 -3.59
C PHE A 217 -14.01 10.27 -2.74
N ALA A 218 -13.04 9.60 -3.36
CA ALA A 218 -11.85 9.12 -2.66
C ALA A 218 -11.05 10.24 -1.96
N LEU A 219 -11.04 11.46 -2.52
CA LEU A 219 -10.31 12.59 -1.95
C LEU A 219 -10.98 13.14 -0.70
N LEU A 220 -12.32 13.16 -0.63
CA LEU A 220 -13.07 13.49 0.59
C LEU A 220 -12.66 12.56 1.74
N LEU A 221 -12.57 11.25 1.48
CA LEU A 221 -12.15 10.25 2.48
C LEU A 221 -10.67 10.41 2.89
N PHE A 222 -9.78 10.75 1.96
CA PHE A 222 -8.40 11.13 2.29
C PHE A 222 -8.35 12.40 3.17
N THR A 223 -9.22 13.37 2.90
CA THR A 223 -9.35 14.61 3.69
C THR A 223 -9.88 14.31 5.10
N MET A 224 -10.83 13.38 5.27
CA MET A 224 -11.23 12.87 6.60
C MET A 224 -10.06 12.25 7.37
N VAL A 225 -9.24 11.43 6.71
CA VAL A 225 -8.03 10.82 7.29
C VAL A 225 -7.07 11.90 7.81
N THR A 226 -6.86 12.99 7.06
CA THR A 226 -6.03 14.12 7.52
C THR A 226 -6.67 14.99 8.60
N LYS A 227 -7.99 15.24 8.56
CA LYS A 227 -8.73 15.97 9.62
C LYS A 227 -8.61 15.24 10.97
N PHE A 228 -8.73 13.91 10.97
CA PHE A 228 -8.50 13.08 12.15
C PHE A 228 -7.02 13.12 12.62
N CYS A 229 -6.05 12.87 11.73
CA CYS A 229 -4.63 12.83 12.09
C CYS A 229 -3.99 14.17 12.50
N SER A 230 -4.70 15.28 12.32
CA SER A 230 -4.34 16.62 12.78
C SER A 230 -5.07 17.02 14.08
N GLY A 231 -5.94 16.16 14.62
CA GLY A 231 -6.69 16.43 15.84
C GLY A 231 -7.95 17.28 15.66
N HIS A 232 -8.27 17.73 14.44
CA HIS A 232 -9.46 18.53 14.14
C HIS A 232 -10.77 17.73 14.14
N ALA A 233 -10.71 16.40 14.08
CA ALA A 233 -11.89 15.54 14.10
C ALA A 233 -11.61 14.19 14.80
N PRO A 234 -11.33 14.17 16.12
CA PRO A 234 -10.85 12.98 16.82
C PRO A 234 -11.94 11.90 17.03
N HIS A 235 -13.20 12.21 16.70
CA HIS A 235 -14.33 11.29 16.79
C HIS A 235 -14.60 10.53 15.48
N PHE A 236 -13.92 10.84 14.37
CA PHE A 236 -14.17 10.17 13.09
C PHE A 236 -13.90 8.65 13.18
N PRO A 237 -14.84 7.78 12.73
CA PRO A 237 -14.74 6.33 12.87
C PRO A 237 -13.77 5.75 11.83
N MET A 238 -12.48 5.79 12.16
CA MET A 238 -11.40 5.69 11.18
C MET A 238 -11.32 4.30 10.52
N LYS A 239 -11.77 3.23 11.17
CA LYS A 239 -11.90 1.91 10.53
C LYS A 239 -12.86 1.98 9.34
N LYS A 240 -14.04 2.57 9.51
CA LYS A 240 -15.06 2.70 8.45
C LYS A 240 -14.58 3.58 7.30
N VAL A 241 -13.94 4.71 7.61
CA VAL A 241 -13.35 5.62 6.60
C VAL A 241 -12.27 4.90 5.76
N LEU A 242 -11.33 4.19 6.41
CA LEU A 242 -10.24 3.49 5.70
C LEU A 242 -10.72 2.28 4.90
N LEU A 243 -11.68 1.52 5.43
CA LEU A 243 -12.36 0.44 4.72
C LEU A 243 -13.03 0.99 3.46
N LEU A 244 -13.90 2.01 3.58
CA LEU A 244 -14.60 2.62 2.45
C LEU A 244 -13.63 3.18 1.41
N LEU A 245 -12.60 3.93 1.83
CA LEU A 245 -11.57 4.46 0.95
C LEU A 245 -10.86 3.35 0.16
N TRP A 246 -10.55 2.23 0.81
CA TRP A 246 -9.94 1.08 0.15
C TRP A 246 -10.86 0.45 -0.89
N LYS A 247 -12.14 0.24 -0.56
CA LYS A 247 -13.11 -0.35 -1.50
C LYS A 247 -13.42 0.58 -2.68
N VAL A 248 -13.50 1.90 -2.46
CA VAL A 248 -13.67 2.91 -3.51
C VAL A 248 -12.46 2.89 -4.47
N LEU A 249 -11.23 2.91 -3.97
CA LEU A 249 -10.04 2.81 -4.83
C LEU A 249 -9.93 1.46 -5.55
N LEU A 250 -10.35 0.38 -4.90
CA LEU A 250 -10.38 -0.96 -5.51
C LEU A 250 -11.43 -1.05 -6.64
N PHE A 251 -12.57 -0.38 -6.48
CA PHE A 251 -13.64 -0.35 -7.48
C PHE A 251 -13.28 0.53 -8.68
N THR A 252 -12.89 1.77 -8.43
CA THR A 252 -12.55 2.77 -9.46
C THR A 252 -11.33 2.33 -10.27
N LEU A 253 -10.18 2.18 -9.62
CA LEU A 253 -8.91 1.83 -10.27
C LEU A 253 -8.81 0.35 -10.67
N GLY A 254 -9.54 -0.54 -10.00
CA GLY A 254 -9.52 -1.99 -10.22
C GLY A 254 -8.48 -2.75 -9.38
N GLY A 255 -8.71 -4.05 -9.20
CA GLY A 255 -7.83 -4.96 -8.46
C GLY A 255 -6.54 -5.37 -9.18
N PHE A 256 -5.80 -6.32 -8.62
CA PHE A 256 -4.53 -6.79 -9.14
C PHE A 256 -4.65 -7.52 -10.49
N GLU A 257 -5.75 -8.24 -10.71
CA GLU A 257 -6.02 -8.91 -12.00
C GLU A 257 -6.37 -7.89 -13.09
N ALA A 258 -7.25 -6.91 -12.80
CA ALA A 258 -7.54 -5.79 -13.70
C ALA A 258 -6.30 -4.95 -14.03
N LEU A 259 -5.44 -4.65 -13.04
CA LEU A 259 -4.15 -3.98 -13.23
C LEU A 259 -3.22 -4.77 -14.17
N GLN A 260 -3.17 -6.10 -14.01
CA GLN A 260 -2.36 -6.96 -14.87
C GLN A 260 -2.91 -6.97 -16.31
N ALA A 261 -4.23 -7.04 -16.49
CA ALA A 261 -4.87 -6.93 -17.80
C ALA A 261 -4.60 -5.57 -18.47
N MET A 262 -4.79 -4.45 -17.77
CA MET A 262 -4.45 -3.10 -18.26
C MET A 262 -2.97 -3.00 -18.68
N LYS A 263 -2.07 -3.66 -17.95
CA LYS A 263 -0.64 -3.68 -18.25
C LYS A 263 -0.27 -4.60 -19.43
N VAL A 264 -1.03 -5.66 -19.69
CA VAL A 264 -0.88 -6.47 -20.90
C VAL A 264 -1.38 -5.68 -22.11
N LYS A 265 -2.59 -5.11 -22.03
CA LYS A 265 -3.17 -4.25 -23.08
C LYS A 265 -2.23 -3.09 -23.48
N LYS A 266 -1.74 -2.31 -22.50
CA LYS A 266 -0.76 -1.23 -22.75
C LYS A 266 0.57 -1.71 -23.36
N ARG A 267 0.91 -3.00 -23.28
CA ARG A 267 2.10 -3.55 -23.95
C ARG A 267 1.80 -3.95 -25.39
N GLU A 268 0.63 -4.53 -25.63
CA GLU A 268 0.14 -4.87 -26.97
C GLU A 268 -0.03 -3.60 -27.82
N GLU A 269 -0.63 -2.55 -27.27
CA GLU A 269 -0.74 -1.20 -27.87
C GLU A 269 0.63 -0.59 -28.24
N LEU A 270 1.71 -0.97 -27.55
CA LEU A 270 3.08 -0.51 -27.79
C LEU A 270 3.95 -1.53 -28.55
N GLY A 271 3.38 -2.62 -29.07
CA GLY A 271 4.11 -3.68 -29.78
C GLY A 271 5.14 -4.43 -28.90
N LEU A 272 5.02 -4.34 -27.58
CA LEU A 272 5.92 -4.99 -26.63
C LEU A 272 5.48 -6.43 -26.34
N PRO A 273 6.40 -7.40 -26.17
CA PRO A 273 6.03 -8.78 -25.91
C PRO A 273 5.21 -8.93 -24.62
N PRO A 274 4.32 -9.93 -24.51
CA PRO A 274 3.51 -10.14 -23.32
C PRO A 274 4.38 -10.33 -22.07
N LEU A 275 3.79 -10.12 -20.90
CA LEU A 275 4.49 -10.36 -19.64
C LEU A 275 4.73 -11.87 -19.48
N PRO A 276 5.97 -12.32 -19.22
CA PRO A 276 6.27 -13.75 -19.25
C PRO A 276 5.53 -14.56 -18.19
N GLU A 277 5.25 -13.98 -17.02
CA GLU A 277 4.59 -14.64 -15.88
C GLU A 277 3.87 -13.60 -15.02
N ASP A 278 2.69 -13.95 -14.47
CA ASP A 278 2.13 -13.25 -13.30
C ASP A 278 2.72 -13.84 -12.00
N SER A 279 3.25 -12.94 -11.16
CA SER A 279 3.79 -13.30 -9.86
C SER A 279 2.75 -13.70 -8.82
N ILE A 280 1.44 -13.48 -9.03
CA ILE A 280 0.41 -14.03 -8.14
C ILE A 280 0.08 -15.46 -8.56
N GLN A 281 -0.23 -15.69 -9.84
CA GLN A 281 -0.50 -17.03 -10.38
C GLN A 281 0.66 -18.01 -10.15
N VAL A 282 1.91 -17.64 -10.48
CA VAL A 282 3.09 -18.50 -10.23
C VAL A 282 3.23 -18.85 -8.75
N MET A 283 2.88 -17.92 -7.85
CA MET A 283 2.99 -18.17 -6.41
C MET A 283 1.84 -19.02 -5.84
N ARG A 284 0.68 -19.08 -6.50
CA ARG A 284 -0.38 -20.06 -6.18
C ARG A 284 0.09 -21.51 -6.44
N SER A 285 0.93 -21.74 -7.46
CA SER A 285 1.48 -23.07 -7.77
C SER A 285 2.77 -23.43 -7.02
N MET A 286 3.47 -22.47 -6.40
CA MET A 286 4.72 -22.72 -5.67
C MET A 286 4.47 -23.32 -4.28
N ARG A 287 4.74 -24.63 -4.11
CA ARG A 287 4.81 -25.25 -2.78
C ARG A 287 5.89 -24.58 -1.91
N ALA A 288 5.59 -24.37 -0.63
CA ALA A 288 6.58 -23.92 0.33
C ALA A 288 7.66 -25.01 0.50
N ALA A 289 8.85 -24.78 -0.07
CA ALA A 289 9.93 -25.76 0.02
C ALA A 289 10.38 -25.96 1.49
N SER A 290 10.16 -27.17 2.01
CA SER A 290 10.89 -27.69 3.16
C SER A 290 12.40 -27.71 2.85
N PRO A 291 13.29 -27.41 3.81
CA PRO A 291 14.72 -27.62 3.60
C PRO A 291 15.00 -29.11 3.27
N PRO A 292 15.90 -29.43 2.34
CA PRO A 292 16.26 -30.83 2.10
C PRO A 292 16.87 -31.43 3.37
N THR A 293 16.37 -32.59 3.79
CA THR A 293 16.63 -33.23 5.09
C THR A 293 18.13 -33.40 5.38
N TYR A 294 18.91 -33.73 4.34
CA TYR A 294 20.38 -33.81 4.35
C TYR A 294 21.10 -32.54 4.88
N SER A 295 20.46 -31.36 4.85
CA SER A 295 21.03 -30.09 5.31
C SER A 295 20.90 -29.83 6.82
N ILE A 296 20.29 -30.76 7.56
CA ILE A 296 20.20 -30.74 9.03
C ILE A 296 21.27 -31.67 9.62
N GLU A 297 21.34 -32.92 9.16
CA GLU A 297 22.33 -33.92 9.62
C GLU A 297 23.78 -33.44 9.49
N LEU A 298 24.13 -32.77 8.39
CA LEU A 298 25.47 -32.21 8.18
C LEU A 298 25.83 -31.08 9.16
N VAL A 299 24.84 -30.37 9.72
CA VAL A 299 25.08 -29.30 10.71
C VAL A 299 25.28 -29.90 12.10
N GLU A 300 24.52 -30.94 12.47
CA GLU A 300 24.68 -31.64 13.74
C GLU A 300 26.02 -32.40 13.81
N GLN A 301 26.41 -33.10 12.74
CA GLN A 301 27.72 -33.75 12.67
C GLN A 301 28.89 -32.75 12.75
N GLN A 302 28.73 -31.52 12.27
CA GLN A 302 29.76 -30.48 12.34
C GLN A 302 29.81 -29.78 13.71
N GLN A 303 28.71 -29.75 14.47
CA GLN A 303 28.70 -29.27 15.86
C GLN A 303 29.25 -30.32 16.84
N GLN A 304 28.93 -31.61 16.67
CA GLN A 304 29.49 -32.68 17.53
C GLN A 304 31.02 -32.80 17.42
N LYS A 305 31.61 -32.57 16.24
CA LYS A 305 33.08 -32.61 16.06
C LYS A 305 33.86 -31.42 16.64
N ARG A 306 33.20 -30.39 17.18
CA ARG A 306 33.88 -29.27 17.88
C ARG A 306 33.88 -29.41 19.41
N GLY A 307 33.22 -30.43 19.96
CA GLY A 307 33.07 -30.65 21.40
C GLY A 307 34.25 -31.30 22.13
N HIS A 308 35.51 -31.08 21.72
CA HIS A 308 36.66 -31.65 22.46
C HIS A 308 38.01 -30.91 22.29
N ARG A 309 38.15 -29.69 22.84
CA ARG A 309 39.43 -29.25 23.45
C ARG A 309 39.28 -28.01 24.36
N SER A 310 39.70 -28.21 25.62
CA SER A 310 39.94 -27.24 26.71
C SER A 310 38.79 -26.38 27.28
N ARG A 311 38.85 -26.24 28.62
CA ARG A 311 37.90 -25.55 29.51
C ARG A 311 38.73 -24.80 30.57
N ARG A 312 38.19 -23.68 31.08
CA ARG A 312 38.77 -22.75 32.09
C ARG A 312 39.78 -21.78 31.45
N VAL A 313 39.75 -20.46 31.76
CA VAL A 313 39.60 -19.86 33.10
C VAL A 313 38.54 -18.74 33.20
N ARG A 314 37.80 -18.77 34.33
CA ARG A 314 37.03 -17.75 35.08
C ARG A 314 36.05 -16.80 34.35
N ALA A 315 34.84 -16.75 34.91
CA ALA A 315 33.86 -15.70 34.69
C ALA A 315 34.07 -14.56 35.69
N ASP A 316 33.68 -13.34 35.30
CA ASP A 316 33.07 -12.39 36.23
C ASP A 316 31.79 -11.81 35.60
N LYS A 317 30.92 -11.22 36.42
CA LYS A 317 29.57 -10.80 36.04
C LYS A 317 29.50 -9.32 35.66
N SER A 318 28.51 -9.05 34.81
CA SER A 318 27.50 -7.98 34.94
C SER A 318 27.50 -6.84 33.90
N GLN A 319 26.32 -6.22 33.86
CA GLN A 319 25.85 -5.03 33.13
C GLN A 319 25.63 -5.09 31.61
N ASP A 320 24.36 -4.83 31.26
CA ASP A 320 23.91 -4.42 29.94
C ASP A 320 24.60 -3.13 29.47
N SER A 321 24.76 -3.02 28.15
CA SER A 321 24.90 -1.74 27.44
C SER A 321 24.39 -1.88 26.01
N LEU A 322 23.11 -2.28 25.86
CA LEU A 322 22.29 -1.70 24.81
C LEU A 322 21.88 -0.30 25.30
N ASP A 323 22.65 0.75 24.98
CA ASP A 323 22.21 2.16 25.03
C ASP A 323 23.28 3.13 24.46
N ILE A 324 23.92 2.74 23.36
CA ILE A 324 24.74 3.64 22.53
C ILE A 324 24.30 3.45 21.07
N TYR A 325 24.20 4.54 20.31
CA TYR A 325 23.48 4.66 19.02
C TYR A 325 21.95 4.78 19.11
N ASN A 326 21.49 5.66 19.99
CA ASN A 326 20.37 6.56 19.69
C ASN A 326 20.92 8.01 19.71
N GLU A 327 20.26 8.92 18.99
CA GLU A 327 20.63 10.35 18.79
C GLU A 327 21.68 10.67 17.72
N ARG A 328 21.20 10.77 16.48
CA ARG A 328 21.37 11.95 15.59
C ARG A 328 20.43 11.80 14.39
N ASP A 329 19.35 12.57 14.40
CA ASP A 329 18.41 12.68 13.28
C ASP A 329 19.04 13.60 12.21
N PRO A 330 19.26 13.16 10.95
CA PRO A 330 19.93 13.97 9.93
C PRO A 330 19.12 15.15 9.37
N PHE A 331 17.90 15.41 9.86
CA PHE A 331 16.93 16.32 9.21
C PHE A 331 16.46 17.51 10.05
N LYS A 332 17.23 17.94 11.06
CA LYS A 332 17.03 19.26 11.67
C LYS A 332 17.86 20.33 10.93
N ASN A 333 17.18 21.37 10.47
CA ASN A 333 17.81 22.65 10.17
C ASN A 333 17.98 23.40 11.49
N ASP A 334 19.21 23.75 11.85
CA ASP A 334 19.48 24.70 12.93
C ASP A 334 19.68 26.10 12.34
N GLU A 335 18.75 27.01 12.64
CA GLU A 335 18.94 28.46 12.43
C GLU A 335 19.49 29.12 13.71
N ALA A 336 20.38 30.09 13.50
CA ALA A 336 20.74 31.20 14.40
C ALA A 336 21.28 30.88 15.81
N GLY A 337 22.57 31.18 16.00
CA GLY A 337 23.21 31.37 17.30
C GLY A 337 24.55 32.09 17.10
N ILE A 338 24.61 33.36 17.48
CA ILE A 338 25.76 34.27 17.33
C ILE A 338 26.47 34.38 18.69
N ASP A 339 27.80 34.23 18.73
CA ASP A 339 28.78 35.14 19.37
C ASP A 339 30.15 34.44 19.61
N GLU A 340 31.22 35.13 19.16
CA GLU A 340 32.58 35.35 19.73
C GLU A 340 33.35 34.17 20.43
N GLU A 341 34.68 34.02 20.36
CA GLU A 341 35.79 35.00 20.32
C GLU A 341 36.98 34.57 19.41
N GLU A 342 37.94 35.49 19.22
CA GLU A 342 39.14 35.40 18.37
C GLU A 342 40.33 34.65 19.01
N ASN A 343 41.26 34.14 18.17
CA ASN A 343 42.70 34.38 18.31
C ASN A 343 43.48 33.92 17.07
N ASP A 344 44.33 34.81 16.54
CA ASP A 344 45.37 34.52 15.55
C ASP A 344 46.69 34.11 16.25
N ASP A 345 47.51 33.25 15.62
CA ASP A 345 48.90 33.57 15.20
C ASP A 345 49.79 32.33 14.87
N VAL A 346 50.20 32.24 13.60
CA VAL A 346 51.60 32.24 13.09
C VAL A 346 52.64 31.18 13.54
N ASP A 347 52.88 30.23 12.61
CA ASP A 347 54.18 29.82 12.01
C ASP A 347 55.14 28.74 12.61
N SER A 348 55.87 28.09 11.67
CA SER A 348 57.08 27.24 11.77
C SER A 348 56.96 25.89 12.54
N GLY A 349 57.48 24.75 12.07
CA GLY A 349 58.30 24.43 10.90
C GLY A 349 59.41 23.42 11.26
N ILE A 350 59.86 22.59 10.28
CA ILE A 350 61.10 21.75 10.27
C ILE A 350 61.00 20.26 10.73
N GLU A 351 61.31 19.37 9.76
CA GLU A 351 62.04 18.06 9.75
C GLU A 351 61.84 17.00 10.87
N GLY A 352 61.97 15.67 10.64
CA GLY A 352 62.32 14.88 9.44
C GLY A 352 62.84 13.48 9.84
N GLU A 353 62.85 12.50 8.90
CA GLU A 353 63.54 11.17 9.00
C GLU A 353 63.03 10.18 10.09
N LEU A 354 63.05 8.83 10.00
CA LEU A 354 63.48 7.79 9.04
C LEU A 354 62.27 6.80 8.83
N ASP A 355 62.26 5.67 8.12
CA ASP A 355 63.27 4.86 7.39
C ASP A 355 62.61 4.09 6.19
N LEU A 356 63.30 3.11 5.60
CA LEU A 356 62.87 2.23 4.50
C LEU A 356 63.19 0.73 4.76
N MET A 357 62.95 -0.11 3.75
CA MET A 357 63.22 -1.57 3.65
C MET A 357 62.11 -2.46 4.26
N GLU A 358 61.69 -3.58 3.65
CA GLU A 358 62.34 -4.40 2.60
C GLU A 358 61.58 -4.45 1.25
N ARG A 359 62.32 -4.67 0.17
CA ARG A 359 61.81 -5.12 -1.13
C ARG A 359 62.32 -6.54 -1.38
N ASP A 360 61.47 -7.40 -1.93
CA ASP A 360 61.92 -8.57 -2.68
C ASP A 360 61.47 -8.45 -4.15
N ALA A 361 62.35 -8.80 -5.09
CA ALA A 361 62.21 -8.39 -6.48
C ALA A 361 61.55 -9.45 -7.37
N ILE A 362 60.52 -9.05 -8.13
CA ILE A 362 60.04 -9.81 -9.29
C ILE A 362 60.11 -8.93 -10.53
N ILE A 363 60.67 -9.50 -11.60
CA ILE A 363 61.10 -8.83 -12.83
C ILE A 363 59.90 -8.24 -13.61
N PRO A 364 59.94 -6.97 -14.05
CA PRO A 364 58.96 -6.45 -15.00
C PRO A 364 59.29 -6.91 -16.42
N ALA A 365 58.37 -7.67 -17.03
CA ALA A 365 58.48 -8.07 -18.44
C ALA A 365 58.30 -6.85 -19.36
N MET A 366 59.14 -6.77 -20.41
CA MET A 366 59.06 -5.68 -21.40
C MET A 366 57.75 -5.77 -22.21
N PRO A 367 57.00 -4.65 -22.39
CA PRO A 367 55.85 -4.63 -23.27
C PRO A 367 56.28 -4.63 -24.75
N ALA A 368 55.69 -5.52 -25.55
CA ALA A 368 55.92 -5.57 -26.98
C ALA A 368 55.46 -4.27 -27.67
N GLN A 369 56.32 -3.72 -28.54
CA GLN A 369 55.99 -2.56 -29.36
C GLN A 369 54.85 -2.92 -30.33
N ARG A 370 53.70 -2.28 -30.17
CA ARG A 370 52.67 -2.21 -31.22
C ARG A 370 52.94 -0.99 -32.09
N PRO A 371 52.71 -1.06 -33.42
CA PRO A 371 52.81 0.11 -34.27
C PRO A 371 51.81 1.20 -33.82
N PRO A 372 52.09 2.48 -34.09
CA PRO A 372 51.23 3.58 -33.66
C PRO A 372 49.89 3.50 -34.40
N ILE A 373 48.84 3.18 -33.64
CA ILE A 373 47.46 3.43 -34.09
C ILE A 373 47.21 4.92 -33.87
N GLU A 374 47.06 5.68 -34.94
CA GLU A 374 46.55 7.04 -34.87
C GLU A 374 45.21 7.04 -34.13
N ARG A 375 45.18 7.66 -32.94
CA ARG A 375 43.93 7.92 -32.25
C ARG A 375 43.24 9.08 -32.94
N VAL A 376 42.40 8.77 -33.93
CA VAL A 376 41.44 9.73 -34.47
C VAL A 376 40.52 10.18 -33.33
N SER A 377 40.77 11.36 -32.79
CA SER A 377 39.94 11.96 -31.75
C SER A 377 38.70 12.59 -32.40
N PHE A 378 37.60 11.85 -32.42
CA PHE A 378 36.31 12.43 -32.78
C PHE A 378 35.89 13.46 -31.71
N PRO A 379 35.38 14.64 -32.10
CA PRO A 379 34.77 15.57 -31.16
C PRO A 379 33.66 14.90 -30.36
N LYS A 380 33.50 15.28 -29.08
CA LYS A 380 32.34 14.86 -28.28
C LYS A 380 31.10 15.66 -28.69
N GLY A 381 30.53 15.30 -29.83
CA GLY A 381 29.31 15.91 -30.36
C GLY A 381 29.21 15.76 -31.88
N LEU A 382 27.98 15.81 -32.40
CA LEU A 382 27.75 16.01 -33.84
C LEU A 382 28.21 17.43 -34.22
N PRO A 383 28.71 17.66 -35.45
CA PRO A 383 29.21 18.97 -35.86
C PRO A 383 28.11 20.03 -36.05
N TRP A 384 26.84 19.65 -35.91
CA TRP A 384 25.71 20.57 -35.75
C TRP A 384 25.18 20.48 -34.31
N ALA A 385 24.93 21.64 -33.69
CA ALA A 385 24.02 21.69 -32.56
C ALA A 385 22.61 21.28 -33.04
N PRO A 386 21.83 20.52 -32.26
CA PRO A 386 20.43 20.28 -32.57
C PRO A 386 19.70 21.63 -32.74
N LYS A 387 19.13 21.88 -33.92
CA LYS A 387 18.30 23.09 -34.17
C LYS A 387 17.03 23.12 -33.31
N VAL A 388 16.65 21.98 -32.75
CA VAL A 388 15.57 21.83 -31.79
C VAL A 388 16.16 22.05 -30.39
N ARG A 389 15.79 23.16 -29.74
CA ARG A 389 16.17 23.44 -28.35
C ARG A 389 15.47 22.41 -27.46
N GLN A 390 16.02 22.13 -26.28
CA GLN A 390 15.34 21.23 -25.34
C GLN A 390 13.92 21.72 -24.97
N LYS A 391 13.73 23.05 -24.89
CA LYS A 391 12.41 23.70 -24.75
C LYS A 391 11.43 23.36 -25.88
N ASP A 392 11.91 23.21 -27.12
CA ASP A 392 11.03 22.89 -28.26
C ASP A 392 10.60 21.41 -28.23
N ILE A 393 11.46 20.52 -27.71
CA ILE A 393 11.10 19.12 -27.41
C ILE A 393 10.09 19.07 -26.25
N GLU A 394 10.31 19.86 -25.20
CA GLU A 394 9.41 19.96 -24.05
C GLU A 394 8.04 20.48 -24.48
N HIS A 395 7.97 21.50 -25.33
CA HIS A 395 6.72 22.04 -25.87
C HIS A 395 5.98 21.06 -26.81
N PHE A 396 6.71 20.31 -27.65
CA PHE A 396 6.11 19.23 -28.45
C PHE A 396 5.53 18.10 -27.56
N LEU A 397 6.10 17.87 -26.38
CA LEU A 397 5.58 16.92 -25.40
C LEU A 397 4.42 17.49 -24.56
N GLU A 398 4.34 18.81 -24.37
CA GLU A 398 3.19 19.52 -23.78
C GLU A 398 1.96 19.46 -24.70
N ALA A 399 2.16 19.54 -26.01
CA ALA A 399 1.08 19.49 -27.01
C ALA A 399 0.33 18.14 -27.12
N LYS A 400 0.73 17.11 -26.33
CA LYS A 400 0.00 15.85 -26.25
C LYS A 400 -1.04 15.87 -25.13
N GLU A 401 -2.31 15.89 -25.52
CA GLU A 401 -3.43 15.70 -24.61
C GLU A 401 -3.22 14.46 -23.72
N VAL A 402 -3.36 14.67 -22.42
CA VAL A 402 -3.25 13.61 -21.42
C VAL A 402 -4.60 12.96 -21.26
N GLN A 403 -4.69 11.65 -21.52
CA GLN A 403 -5.91 10.90 -21.26
C GLN A 403 -6.28 10.96 -19.77
N GLU A 404 -7.43 11.56 -19.46
CA GLU A 404 -7.98 11.67 -18.10
C GLU A 404 -8.54 10.32 -17.61
N THR A 405 -7.64 9.40 -17.28
CA THR A 405 -8.01 8.14 -16.63
C THR A 405 -8.36 8.38 -15.15
N PRO A 406 -9.16 7.51 -14.49
CA PRO A 406 -9.44 7.61 -13.06
C PRO A 406 -8.18 7.70 -12.17
N CYS A 407 -7.08 7.06 -12.60
CA CYS A 407 -5.80 7.13 -11.90
C CYS A 407 -5.08 8.49 -12.08
N GLU A 408 -5.27 9.14 -13.23
CA GLU A 408 -4.71 10.47 -13.51
C GLU A 408 -5.46 11.54 -12.71
N ILE A 409 -6.79 11.51 -12.75
CA ILE A 409 -7.68 12.42 -12.03
C ILE A 409 -7.41 12.34 -10.52
N LEU A 410 -7.36 11.11 -9.98
CA LEU A 410 -7.03 10.90 -8.57
C LEU A 410 -5.64 11.45 -8.21
N TYR A 411 -4.62 11.22 -9.03
CA TYR A 411 -3.28 11.76 -8.75
C TYR A 411 -3.27 13.29 -8.77
N ARG A 412 -3.88 13.90 -9.79
CA ARG A 412 -3.99 15.36 -9.94
C ARG A 412 -4.69 15.99 -8.74
N ALA A 413 -5.82 15.42 -8.32
CA ALA A 413 -6.59 15.89 -7.18
C ALA A 413 -5.81 15.71 -5.85
N MET A 414 -5.08 14.60 -5.69
CA MET A 414 -4.24 14.37 -4.50
C MET A 414 -2.95 15.21 -4.45
N LEU A 415 -2.46 15.75 -5.57
CA LEU A 415 -1.06 16.19 -5.78
C LEU A 415 -0.50 17.08 -4.65
N TYR A 416 -1.19 18.17 -4.32
CA TYR A 416 -0.71 19.18 -3.38
C TYR A 416 -0.81 18.73 -1.90
N SER A 417 -1.77 17.85 -1.58
CA SER A 417 -2.01 17.30 -0.23
C SER A 417 -1.43 15.89 -0.03
N LEU A 418 -0.75 15.35 -1.05
CA LEU A 418 -0.19 14.00 -1.05
C LEU A 418 0.79 13.72 0.11
N PRO A 419 1.72 14.63 0.49
CA PRO A 419 2.58 14.41 1.65
C PRO A 419 1.76 14.17 2.93
N GLN A 420 0.73 14.99 3.15
CA GLN A 420 -0.16 14.95 4.31
C GLN A 420 -0.95 13.64 4.34
N TYR A 421 -1.49 13.20 3.19
CA TYR A 421 -2.18 11.90 3.08
C TYR A 421 -1.25 10.73 3.40
N MET A 422 -0.01 10.74 2.88
CA MET A 422 0.97 9.66 3.15
C MET A 422 1.39 9.64 4.62
N ILE A 423 1.63 10.81 5.23
CA ILE A 423 1.95 10.93 6.66
C ILE A 423 0.78 10.45 7.53
N ALA A 424 -0.47 10.84 7.20
CA ALA A 424 -1.66 10.47 7.97
C ALA A 424 -1.90 8.95 7.96
N LEU A 425 -1.81 8.31 6.79
CA LEU A 425 -1.89 6.84 6.69
C LEU A 425 -0.81 6.15 7.55
N LEU A 426 0.42 6.64 7.54
CA LEU A 426 1.51 6.05 8.33
C LEU A 426 1.37 6.30 9.84
N LYS A 427 0.83 7.46 10.26
CA LYS A 427 0.48 7.73 11.66
C LYS A 427 -0.55 6.73 12.18
N ILE A 428 -1.62 6.46 11.42
CA ILE A 428 -2.65 5.48 11.81
C ILE A 428 -2.06 4.06 11.83
N LEU A 429 -1.24 3.71 10.82
CA LEU A 429 -0.56 2.41 10.78
C LEU A 429 0.38 2.20 11.98
N LEU A 430 1.02 3.26 12.49
CA LEU A 430 1.84 3.21 13.70
C LEU A 430 1.00 2.97 14.96
N ALA A 431 -0.13 3.69 15.12
CA ALA A 431 -1.04 3.50 16.25
C ALA A 431 -1.71 2.10 16.26
N ALA A 432 -1.98 1.56 15.08
CA ALA A 432 -2.53 0.21 14.91
C ALA A 432 -1.48 -0.91 14.94
N ALA A 433 -0.17 -0.59 14.94
CA ALA A 433 0.88 -1.59 14.98
C ALA A 433 0.82 -2.38 16.32
N PRO A 434 0.96 -3.72 16.32
CA PRO A 434 0.77 -4.50 17.55
C PRO A 434 1.86 -4.26 18.61
N THR A 435 2.97 -3.62 18.24
CA THR A 435 4.01 -3.14 19.16
C THR A 435 3.69 -1.80 19.84
N SER A 436 2.61 -1.11 19.47
CA SER A 436 2.33 0.23 20.04
C SER A 436 1.83 0.14 21.48
N LYS A 437 2.26 1.09 22.32
CA LYS A 437 1.83 1.22 23.71
C LYS A 437 0.87 2.39 23.82
N ALA A 438 -0.24 2.21 24.54
CA ALA A 438 -1.29 3.23 24.68
C ALA A 438 -0.82 4.60 25.22
N LYS A 439 0.34 4.68 25.90
CA LYS A 439 0.94 5.94 26.37
C LYS A 439 1.78 6.68 25.31
N THR A 440 1.97 6.12 24.12
CA THR A 440 2.81 6.69 23.05
C THR A 440 2.04 7.02 21.76
N ASP A 441 0.72 6.78 21.73
CA ASP A 441 -0.11 7.02 20.56
C ASP A 441 -0.54 8.50 20.51
N SER A 442 -0.16 9.21 19.45
CA SER A 442 -0.51 10.62 19.24
C SER A 442 -1.95 10.86 18.76
N ILE A 443 -2.69 9.78 18.50
CA ILE A 443 -4.06 9.76 17.96
C ILE A 443 -4.82 8.57 18.57
N ASN A 444 -6.09 8.77 18.94
CA ASN A 444 -6.93 7.70 19.49
C ASN A 444 -7.70 6.98 18.38
N ILE A 445 -7.14 5.90 17.84
CA ILE A 445 -7.77 5.08 16.81
C ILE A 445 -8.86 4.13 17.33
N LEU A 446 -9.25 4.19 18.60
CA LEU A 446 -10.20 3.25 19.22
C LEU A 446 -11.56 3.90 19.54
N ALA A 447 -11.75 5.17 19.17
CA ALA A 447 -12.96 5.94 19.45
C ALA A 447 -14.26 5.29 18.92
N ASP A 448 -14.19 4.49 17.84
CA ASP A 448 -15.31 3.77 17.23
C ASP A 448 -15.38 2.27 17.64
N VAL A 449 -14.73 1.91 18.75
CA VAL A 449 -14.88 0.61 19.45
C VAL A 449 -15.26 0.82 20.90
N LEU A 450 -14.68 1.82 21.57
CA LEU A 450 -14.86 2.02 23.01
C LEU A 450 -16.33 2.32 23.36
N PRO A 451 -16.94 1.55 24.28
CA PRO A 451 -18.31 1.81 24.75
C PRO A 451 -18.38 3.10 25.56
N GLU A 452 -19.58 3.67 25.68
CA GLU A 452 -19.83 4.84 26.55
C GLU A 452 -19.65 4.49 28.04
N GLU A 453 -20.15 3.32 28.45
CA GLU A 453 -19.89 2.72 29.77
C GLU A 453 -18.83 1.62 29.66
N MET A 454 -17.77 1.70 30.46
CA MET A 454 -16.70 0.70 30.47
C MET A 454 -17.20 -0.64 31.07
N PRO A 455 -16.74 -1.79 30.53
CA PRO A 455 -17.23 -3.10 30.95
C PRO A 455 -16.89 -3.39 32.42
N ILE A 456 -17.91 -3.76 33.20
CA ILE A 456 -17.77 -4.07 34.63
C ILE A 456 -17.44 -5.55 34.89
N THR A 457 -17.71 -6.44 33.93
CA THR A 457 -17.40 -7.87 34.04
C THR A 457 -16.12 -8.25 33.32
N VAL A 458 -15.46 -9.32 33.78
CA VAL A 458 -14.28 -9.92 33.12
C VAL A 458 -14.63 -10.36 31.70
N LEU A 459 -15.79 -10.99 31.50
CA LEU A 459 -16.26 -11.47 30.19
C LEU A 459 -16.43 -10.33 29.17
N GLN A 460 -17.11 -9.24 29.56
CA GLN A 460 -17.26 -8.06 28.69
C GLN A 460 -15.91 -7.38 28.41
N SER A 461 -14.99 -7.39 29.39
CA SER A 461 -13.63 -6.88 29.21
C SER A 461 -12.81 -7.73 28.24
N MET A 462 -12.99 -9.06 28.25
CA MET A 462 -12.38 -9.97 27.27
C MET A 462 -12.98 -9.75 25.87
N LYS A 463 -14.30 -9.65 25.73
CA LYS A 463 -14.98 -9.30 24.45
C LYS A 463 -14.42 -7.99 23.88
N LEU A 464 -14.31 -6.94 24.70
CA LEU A 464 -13.77 -5.64 24.28
C LEU A 464 -12.29 -5.73 23.89
N GLY A 465 -11.47 -6.49 24.63
CA GLY A 465 -10.06 -6.71 24.30
C GLY A 465 -9.85 -7.41 22.95
N ILE A 466 -10.69 -8.40 22.64
CA ILE A 466 -10.72 -9.08 21.33
C ILE A 466 -11.10 -8.09 20.22
N ASP A 467 -12.16 -7.30 20.42
CA ASP A 467 -12.66 -6.34 19.42
C ASP A 467 -11.65 -5.21 19.15
N VAL A 468 -10.99 -4.67 20.20
CA VAL A 468 -9.91 -3.67 20.07
C VAL A 468 -8.73 -4.22 19.26
N ASN A 469 -8.37 -5.49 19.41
CA ASN A 469 -7.33 -6.11 18.60
C ASN A 469 -7.81 -6.34 17.16
N ARG A 470 -9.01 -6.91 16.95
CA ARG A 470 -9.64 -7.09 15.64
C ARG A 470 -9.67 -5.77 14.86
N HIS A 471 -10.07 -4.70 15.52
CA HIS A 471 -10.12 -3.35 14.96
C HIS A 471 -8.75 -2.88 14.45
N LYS A 472 -7.68 -3.03 15.26
CA LYS A 472 -6.31 -2.70 14.83
C LYS A 472 -5.88 -3.54 13.63
N GLU A 473 -6.19 -4.84 13.59
CA GLU A 473 -5.91 -5.70 12.45
C GLU A 473 -6.59 -5.22 11.16
N ILE A 474 -7.87 -4.82 11.23
CA ILE A 474 -8.65 -4.31 10.08
C ILE A 474 -8.08 -2.97 9.57
N ILE A 475 -7.65 -2.08 10.46
CA ILE A 475 -6.95 -0.84 10.09
C ILE A 475 -5.63 -1.14 9.36
N VAL A 476 -4.81 -2.05 9.89
CA VAL A 476 -3.56 -2.47 9.23
C VAL A 476 -3.85 -3.13 7.87
N LYS A 477 -4.89 -3.97 7.77
CA LYS A 477 -5.38 -4.60 6.53
C LYS A 477 -5.64 -3.53 5.47
N SER A 478 -6.49 -2.57 5.80
CA SER A 478 -6.92 -1.47 4.92
C SER A 478 -5.75 -0.60 4.46
N ILE A 479 -4.94 -0.10 5.39
CA ILE A 479 -3.81 0.79 5.04
C ILE A 479 -2.74 0.06 4.20
N SER A 480 -2.44 -1.19 4.54
CA SER A 480 -1.46 -1.99 3.77
C SER A 480 -1.91 -2.20 2.32
N ALA A 481 -3.21 -2.39 2.10
CA ALA A 481 -3.79 -2.54 0.77
C ALA A 481 -3.83 -1.20 0.01
N LEU A 482 -4.28 -0.12 0.65
CA LEU A 482 -4.28 1.24 0.11
C LEU A 482 -2.91 1.65 -0.44
N LEU A 483 -1.87 1.57 0.41
CA LEU A 483 -0.49 1.91 0.03
C LEU A 483 0.00 1.05 -1.15
N LEU A 484 -0.32 -0.24 -1.15
CA LEU A 484 0.09 -1.14 -2.23
C LEU A 484 -0.65 -0.86 -3.55
N LEU A 485 -1.93 -0.49 -3.48
CA LEU A 485 -2.80 -0.20 -4.61
C LEU A 485 -2.39 1.10 -5.30
N LEU A 486 -2.20 2.18 -4.53
CA LEU A 486 -1.66 3.47 -5.01
C LEU A 486 -0.30 3.27 -5.69
N LEU A 487 0.67 2.64 -5.01
CA LEU A 487 1.99 2.36 -5.56
C LEU A 487 1.98 1.41 -6.77
N LYS A 488 0.86 0.74 -7.08
CA LYS A 488 0.68 -0.10 -8.27
C LYS A 488 0.11 0.69 -9.44
N HIS A 489 -1.03 1.32 -9.26
CA HIS A 489 -1.72 2.06 -10.32
C HIS A 489 -0.93 3.27 -10.79
N LEU A 490 -0.42 4.08 -9.86
CA LEU A 490 0.42 5.24 -10.21
C LEU A 490 1.68 4.82 -10.97
N LYS A 491 2.23 3.62 -10.71
CA LYS A 491 3.39 3.10 -11.46
C LYS A 491 3.02 2.63 -12.88
N LEU A 492 1.79 2.18 -13.10
CA LEU A 492 1.27 1.83 -14.42
C LEU A 492 0.84 3.08 -15.21
N ASN A 493 0.49 4.14 -14.50
CA ASN A 493 0.08 5.41 -15.06
C ASN A 493 1.30 6.27 -15.43
N HIS A 494 2.14 6.67 -14.46
CA HIS A 494 3.42 7.33 -14.74
C HIS A 494 4.51 7.07 -13.68
N ILE A 495 5.75 6.83 -14.12
CA ILE A 495 6.84 6.47 -13.20
C ILE A 495 7.14 7.57 -12.16
N TYR A 496 7.06 8.85 -12.52
CA TYR A 496 7.27 9.95 -11.57
C TYR A 496 6.12 10.13 -10.58
N GLN A 497 4.86 9.81 -10.94
CA GLN A 497 3.74 9.78 -9.97
C GLN A 497 4.01 8.72 -8.88
N PHE A 498 4.48 7.54 -9.30
CA PHE A 498 4.91 6.49 -8.37
C PHE A 498 6.10 6.91 -7.50
N GLU A 499 7.12 7.54 -8.08
CA GLU A 499 8.29 7.98 -7.30
C GLU A 499 7.95 9.14 -6.35
N TYR A 500 7.02 10.03 -6.69
CA TYR A 500 6.54 11.10 -5.81
C TYR A 500 5.90 10.52 -4.54
N VAL A 501 4.93 9.61 -4.68
CA VAL A 501 4.36 8.85 -3.54
C VAL A 501 5.46 8.08 -2.79
N SER A 502 6.35 7.41 -3.53
CA SER A 502 7.41 6.60 -2.92
C SER A 502 8.42 7.43 -2.12
N GLN A 503 8.73 8.66 -2.54
CA GLN A 503 9.61 9.57 -1.81
C GLN A 503 8.91 10.08 -0.54
N HIS A 504 7.67 10.54 -0.63
CA HIS A 504 6.91 10.99 0.55
C HIS A 504 6.72 9.89 1.59
N LEU A 505 6.47 8.64 1.18
CA LEU A 505 6.45 7.50 2.11
C LEU A 505 7.81 7.26 2.78
N VAL A 506 8.93 7.40 2.04
CA VAL A 506 10.27 7.21 2.60
C VAL A 506 10.63 8.32 3.59
N PHE A 507 10.35 9.60 3.26
CA PHE A 507 10.56 10.73 4.16
C PHE A 507 9.66 10.67 5.41
N ALA A 508 8.42 10.21 5.24
CA ALA A 508 7.49 9.94 6.35
C ALA A 508 7.81 8.64 7.13
N ASN A 509 9.04 8.15 7.06
CA ASN A 509 9.55 7.01 7.84
C ASN A 509 8.82 5.67 7.63
N CYS A 510 8.23 5.43 6.45
CA CYS A 510 7.56 4.15 6.13
C CYS A 510 8.49 2.94 6.24
N ILE A 511 9.75 3.06 5.81
CA ILE A 511 10.74 1.96 5.89
C ILE A 511 10.96 1.50 7.35
N PRO A 512 11.43 2.36 8.30
CA PRO A 512 11.61 1.95 9.68
C PRO A 512 10.29 1.56 10.37
N LEU A 513 9.15 2.16 10.00
CA LEU A 513 7.83 1.76 10.51
C LEU A 513 7.49 0.30 10.14
N ILE A 514 7.62 -0.08 8.87
CA ILE A 514 7.40 -1.47 8.43
C ILE A 514 8.41 -2.41 9.12
N LEU A 515 9.67 -2.01 9.28
CA LEU A 515 10.65 -2.82 9.99
C LEU A 515 10.32 -3.00 11.47
N LYS A 516 9.82 -1.95 12.15
CA LYS A 516 9.30 -2.02 13.53
C LYS A 516 8.12 -2.99 13.62
N PHE A 517 7.18 -2.92 12.68
CA PHE A 517 6.05 -3.86 12.59
C PHE A 517 6.53 -5.32 12.43
N PHE A 518 7.59 -5.57 11.64
CA PHE A 518 8.19 -6.90 11.52
C PHE A 518 9.12 -7.30 12.69
N ASN A 519 9.46 -6.38 13.60
CA ASN A 519 10.37 -6.61 14.73
C ASN A 519 9.70 -7.27 15.96
N GLN A 520 8.59 -7.97 15.75
CA GLN A 520 7.81 -8.68 16.78
C GLN A 520 7.77 -10.19 16.53
N ASN A 521 7.03 -10.94 17.35
CA ASN A 521 6.74 -12.33 17.04
C ASN A 521 5.67 -12.45 15.96
N ILE A 522 6.12 -12.38 14.71
CA ILE A 522 5.25 -12.41 13.51
C ILE A 522 4.48 -13.72 13.36
N LEU A 523 4.97 -14.83 13.92
CA LEU A 523 4.19 -16.07 13.95
C LEU A 523 2.96 -15.90 14.84
N SER A 524 3.14 -15.44 16.09
CA SER A 524 2.04 -15.17 17.01
C SER A 524 1.05 -14.12 16.49
N TYR A 525 1.51 -13.11 15.75
CA TYR A 525 0.62 -12.14 15.09
C TYR A 525 -0.22 -12.81 13.99
N ILE A 526 0.38 -13.63 13.13
CA ILE A 526 -0.36 -14.31 12.06
C ILE A 526 -1.29 -15.40 12.60
N THR A 527 -0.99 -16.02 13.74
CA THR A 527 -1.88 -16.99 14.42
C THR A 527 -2.77 -16.38 15.51
N ALA A 528 -2.93 -15.05 15.53
CA ALA A 528 -3.76 -14.39 16.54
C ALA A 528 -5.26 -14.67 16.30
N LYS A 529 -5.98 -15.06 17.36
CA LYS A 529 -7.43 -15.29 17.33
C LYS A 529 -8.16 -14.06 17.88
N ASN A 530 -8.43 -13.10 17.00
CA ASN A 530 -9.20 -11.88 17.33
C ASN A 530 -10.51 -11.83 16.54
N SER A 531 -11.32 -12.89 16.59
CA SER A 531 -12.63 -12.97 15.93
C SER A 531 -13.55 -13.91 16.73
N ILE A 532 -14.81 -13.53 16.84
CA ILE A 532 -15.85 -14.21 17.60
C ILE A 532 -16.96 -14.54 16.59
N SER A 533 -16.90 -15.73 16.00
CA SER A 533 -17.67 -16.07 14.80
C SER A 533 -19.18 -15.95 15.01
N VAL A 534 -19.67 -16.19 16.24
CA VAL A 534 -21.10 -16.00 16.61
C VAL A 534 -21.55 -14.53 16.68
N LEU A 535 -20.62 -13.56 16.69
CA LEU A 535 -20.90 -12.13 16.68
C LEU A 535 -20.61 -11.48 15.31
N ASP A 536 -20.08 -12.24 14.36
CA ASP A 536 -19.80 -11.74 13.01
C ASP A 536 -21.12 -11.61 12.21
N TYR A 537 -21.22 -10.58 11.37
CA TYR A 537 -22.36 -10.38 10.47
C TYR A 537 -22.18 -11.22 9.20
N PRO A 538 -23.23 -11.90 8.67
CA PRO A 538 -24.64 -11.81 9.06
C PRO A 538 -25.10 -12.78 10.16
N TYR A 539 -24.31 -13.80 10.53
CA TYR A 539 -24.66 -14.82 11.54
C TYR A 539 -25.39 -14.26 12.77
N CYS A 540 -24.83 -13.21 13.39
CA CYS A 540 -25.36 -12.59 14.62
C CYS A 540 -26.72 -11.87 14.46
N THR A 541 -27.23 -11.73 13.23
CA THR A 541 -28.51 -11.10 12.92
C THR A 541 -29.63 -12.09 12.61
N VAL A 542 -29.29 -13.37 12.36
CA VAL A 542 -30.22 -14.44 11.99
C VAL A 542 -30.38 -15.46 13.13
N HIS A 543 -29.29 -15.77 13.83
CA HIS A 543 -29.28 -16.80 14.87
C HIS A 543 -29.40 -16.21 16.28
N ASP A 544 -30.15 -16.89 17.14
CA ASP A 544 -30.16 -16.62 18.57
C ASP A 544 -28.73 -16.73 19.13
N LEU A 545 -28.24 -15.63 19.71
CA LEU A 545 -26.88 -15.58 20.26
C LEU A 545 -26.76 -16.52 21.47
N PRO A 546 -25.85 -17.50 21.46
CA PRO A 546 -25.62 -18.35 22.62
C PRO A 546 -25.02 -17.53 23.77
N GLU A 547 -25.23 -17.98 25.01
CA GLU A 547 -24.58 -17.37 26.18
C GLU A 547 -23.05 -17.43 26.02
N LEU A 548 -22.43 -16.25 25.90
CA LEU A 548 -20.98 -16.15 25.76
C LEU A 548 -20.29 -16.61 27.05
N THR A 549 -19.52 -17.69 26.96
CA THR A 549 -18.64 -18.16 28.03
C THR A 549 -17.18 -17.76 27.74
N ALA A 550 -16.33 -17.71 28.77
CA ALA A 550 -14.90 -17.48 28.57
C ALA A 550 -14.28 -18.53 27.63
N GLU A 551 -14.69 -19.80 27.76
CA GLU A 551 -14.26 -20.89 26.88
C GLU A 551 -14.69 -20.68 25.42
N SER A 552 -15.89 -20.15 25.17
CA SER A 552 -16.36 -19.81 23.81
C SER A 552 -15.56 -18.68 23.16
N LEU A 553 -15.11 -17.69 23.95
CA LEU A 553 -14.25 -16.59 23.48
C LEU A 553 -12.82 -17.06 23.21
N GLU A 554 -12.30 -18.03 23.98
CA GLU A 554 -10.95 -18.58 23.82
C GLU A 554 -10.87 -19.65 22.72
N ALA A 555 -11.96 -20.38 22.46
CA ALA A 555 -12.01 -21.39 21.41
C ALA A 555 -11.63 -20.79 20.04
N GLY A 556 -12.31 -19.71 19.64
CA GLY A 556 -12.13 -19.01 18.37
C GLY A 556 -12.19 -19.92 17.13
N ASP A 557 -11.89 -19.37 15.95
CA ASP A 557 -11.85 -20.18 14.73
C ASP A 557 -10.79 -21.28 14.78
N ASN A 558 -11.07 -22.43 14.18
CA ASN A 558 -10.10 -23.51 13.94
C ASN A 558 -9.07 -23.18 12.84
N ASN A 559 -9.11 -21.96 12.31
CA ASN A 559 -8.20 -21.47 11.29
C ASN A 559 -6.75 -21.43 11.79
N GLN A 560 -5.82 -21.97 10.99
CA GLN A 560 -4.39 -22.03 11.34
C GLN A 560 -3.70 -20.65 11.33
N PHE A 561 -4.36 -19.64 10.77
CA PHE A 561 -3.88 -18.26 10.65
C PHE A 561 -5.06 -17.29 10.51
N CYS A 562 -4.85 -16.04 10.92
CA CYS A 562 -5.73 -14.90 10.64
C CYS A 562 -5.43 -14.37 9.22
N TRP A 563 -6.42 -14.39 8.33
CA TRP A 563 -6.29 -13.92 6.94
C TRP A 563 -5.84 -12.47 6.88
N ARG A 564 -6.48 -11.58 7.66
CA ARG A 564 -6.17 -10.13 7.76
C ARG A 564 -4.69 -9.87 8.05
N ASN A 565 -4.13 -10.61 9.01
CA ASN A 565 -2.76 -10.42 9.49
C ASN A 565 -1.75 -10.94 8.46
N LEU A 566 -2.03 -12.08 7.83
CA LEU A 566 -1.20 -12.64 6.77
C LEU A 566 -1.20 -11.76 5.51
N PHE A 567 -2.38 -11.31 5.07
CA PHE A 567 -2.57 -10.37 3.97
C PHE A 567 -1.82 -9.05 4.24
N SER A 568 -1.97 -8.49 5.45
CA SER A 568 -1.26 -7.29 5.90
C SER A 568 0.27 -7.46 5.82
N CYS A 569 0.80 -8.55 6.38
CA CYS A 569 2.24 -8.84 6.31
C CYS A 569 2.74 -8.92 4.86
N ILE A 570 2.01 -9.62 3.98
CA ILE A 570 2.35 -9.72 2.57
C ILE A 570 2.34 -8.34 1.91
N ASN A 571 1.31 -7.53 2.15
CA ASN A 571 1.18 -6.19 1.56
C ASN A 571 2.31 -5.25 2.01
N LEU A 572 2.61 -5.18 3.30
CA LEU A 572 3.70 -4.35 3.83
C LEU A 572 5.06 -4.77 3.26
N LEU A 573 5.32 -6.07 3.10
CA LEU A 573 6.52 -6.57 2.40
C LEU A 573 6.54 -6.17 0.91
N ARG A 574 5.39 -6.17 0.24
CA ARG A 574 5.26 -5.71 -1.17
C ARG A 574 5.48 -4.21 -1.31
N VAL A 575 4.99 -3.40 -0.37
CA VAL A 575 5.28 -1.96 -0.27
C VAL A 575 6.77 -1.75 -0.07
N LEU A 576 7.39 -2.39 0.92
CA LEU A 576 8.82 -2.25 1.20
C LEU A 576 9.71 -2.66 0.01
N ASN A 577 9.33 -3.72 -0.71
CA ASN A 577 9.96 -4.10 -1.98
C ASN A 577 9.83 -3.02 -3.06
N LYS A 578 8.68 -2.36 -3.18
CA LYS A 578 8.45 -1.29 -4.17
C LYS A 578 9.29 -0.06 -3.87
N LEU A 579 9.38 0.35 -2.60
CA LEU A 579 10.16 1.51 -2.18
C LEU A 579 11.67 1.33 -2.46
N THR A 580 12.21 0.11 -2.27
CA THR A 580 13.66 -0.15 -2.24
C THR A 580 14.25 -0.76 -3.52
N LYS A 581 13.42 -1.41 -4.36
CA LYS A 581 13.89 -2.09 -5.58
C LYS A 581 14.56 -1.12 -6.57
N TRP A 582 15.82 -1.41 -6.91
CA TRP A 582 16.68 -0.59 -7.77
C TRP A 582 16.97 0.82 -7.22
N LYS A 583 16.95 0.99 -5.89
CA LYS A 583 17.30 2.26 -5.21
C LYS A 583 18.40 1.99 -4.20
N HIS A 584 19.62 2.43 -4.49
CA HIS A 584 20.78 2.16 -3.63
C HIS A 584 20.62 2.84 -2.26
N SER A 585 20.31 4.14 -2.24
CA SER A 585 20.01 4.91 -1.01
C SER A 585 19.00 4.20 -0.10
N ARG A 586 17.81 3.88 -0.63
CA ARG A 586 16.73 3.24 0.13
C ARG A 586 17.05 1.79 0.54
N THR A 587 17.93 1.10 -0.20
CA THR A 587 18.43 -0.21 0.21
C THR A 587 19.47 -0.09 1.32
N MET A 588 20.31 0.95 1.32
CA MET A 588 21.21 1.25 2.44
C MET A 588 20.45 1.58 3.72
N MET A 589 19.30 2.27 3.64
CA MET A 589 18.42 2.45 4.81
C MET A 589 18.02 1.10 5.45
N LEU A 590 17.70 0.06 4.65
CA LEU A 590 17.42 -1.29 5.18
C LEU A 590 18.59 -1.91 5.94
N VAL A 591 19.82 -1.61 5.52
CA VAL A 591 21.06 -2.11 6.14
C VAL A 591 21.34 -1.36 7.44
N VAL A 592 21.23 -0.03 7.42
CA VAL A 592 21.36 0.87 8.59
C VAL A 592 20.36 0.48 9.69
N PHE A 593 19.08 0.29 9.33
CA PHE A 593 18.04 -0.20 10.25
C PHE A 593 18.14 -1.70 10.61
N LYS A 594 19.26 -2.36 10.31
CA LYS A 594 19.55 -3.77 10.66
C LYS A 594 18.40 -4.72 10.26
N SER A 595 17.82 -4.54 9.07
CA SER A 595 16.61 -5.27 8.68
C SER A 595 16.83 -6.76 8.41
N ALA A 596 18.05 -7.17 8.02
CA ALA A 596 18.30 -8.55 7.60
C ALA A 596 18.00 -9.60 8.70
N PRO A 597 18.38 -9.43 9.98
CA PRO A 597 17.89 -10.26 11.08
C PRO A 597 16.35 -10.30 11.24
N ILE A 598 15.68 -9.15 11.10
CA ILE A 598 14.22 -9.03 11.22
C ILE A 598 13.54 -9.86 10.12
N LEU A 599 13.93 -9.61 8.87
CA LEU A 599 13.46 -10.31 7.68
C LEU A 599 13.76 -11.82 7.75
N LYS A 600 14.94 -12.22 8.22
CA LYS A 600 15.26 -13.64 8.45
C LYS A 600 14.33 -14.33 9.45
N ARG A 601 13.82 -13.64 10.49
CA ARG A 601 12.82 -14.22 11.39
C ARG A 601 11.46 -14.38 10.70
N ALA A 602 11.08 -13.45 9.82
CA ALA A 602 9.85 -13.54 9.04
C ALA A 602 9.82 -14.77 8.08
N LEU A 603 10.98 -15.26 7.63
CA LEU A 603 11.07 -16.51 6.83
C LEU A 603 10.54 -17.77 7.54
N LYS A 604 10.39 -17.74 8.88
CA LYS A 604 9.79 -18.85 9.64
C LYS A 604 8.32 -19.10 9.24
N VAL A 605 7.62 -18.09 8.74
CA VAL A 605 6.27 -18.25 8.20
C VAL A 605 6.40 -19.02 6.87
N LYS A 606 5.89 -20.26 6.84
CA LYS A 606 5.95 -21.15 5.66
C LYS A 606 4.91 -20.78 4.57
N GLN A 607 4.64 -19.49 4.36
CA GLN A 607 3.75 -19.01 3.30
C GLN A 607 4.59 -18.53 2.11
N ALA A 608 4.30 -19.05 0.91
CA ALA A 608 5.19 -18.94 -0.24
C ALA A 608 5.45 -17.50 -0.69
N MET A 609 4.41 -16.66 -0.74
CA MET A 609 4.53 -15.28 -1.22
C MET A 609 5.21 -14.35 -0.19
N MET A 610 4.93 -14.54 1.10
CA MET A 610 5.65 -13.88 2.17
C MET A 610 7.15 -14.20 2.10
N GLN A 611 7.50 -15.49 1.97
CA GLN A 611 8.90 -15.89 1.77
C GLN A 611 9.51 -15.26 0.51
N LEU A 612 8.81 -15.23 -0.63
CA LEU A 612 9.32 -14.60 -1.86
C LEU A 612 9.67 -13.12 -1.65
N TYR A 613 8.78 -12.33 -1.04
CA TYR A 613 9.02 -10.90 -0.86
C TYR A 613 10.06 -10.61 0.24
N VAL A 614 10.17 -11.45 1.27
CA VAL A 614 11.28 -11.40 2.24
C VAL A 614 12.62 -11.74 1.57
N LEU A 615 12.69 -12.80 0.76
CA LEU A 615 13.92 -13.20 0.06
C LEU A 615 14.36 -12.15 -0.97
N LYS A 616 13.44 -11.46 -1.64
CA LYS A 616 13.75 -10.31 -2.51
C LYS A 616 14.41 -9.15 -1.74
N LEU A 617 13.91 -8.81 -0.55
CA LEU A 617 14.51 -7.77 0.32
C LEU A 617 15.88 -8.18 0.87
N LEU A 618 16.09 -9.47 1.15
CA LEU A 618 17.39 -10.00 1.54
C LEU A 618 18.37 -10.01 0.36
N LYS A 619 17.91 -10.36 -0.86
CA LYS A 619 18.71 -10.33 -2.10
C LYS A 619 19.35 -8.96 -2.34
N ILE A 620 18.57 -7.88 -2.29
CA ILE A 620 19.09 -6.52 -2.56
C ILE A 620 20.09 -6.03 -1.52
N GLN A 621 20.02 -6.53 -0.27
CA GLN A 621 20.94 -6.14 0.80
C GLN A 621 22.28 -6.90 0.78
N THR A 622 22.34 -8.08 0.16
CA THR A 622 23.50 -8.99 0.24
C THR A 622 24.83 -8.37 -0.19
N LYS A 623 24.82 -7.42 -1.14
CA LYS A 623 26.04 -6.75 -1.61
C LYS A 623 26.68 -5.82 -0.57
N TYR A 624 25.87 -5.25 0.31
CA TYR A 624 26.31 -4.35 1.40
C TYR A 624 26.63 -5.11 2.71
N LEU A 625 26.01 -6.28 2.92
CA LEU A 625 26.24 -7.10 4.13
C LEU A 625 27.59 -7.84 4.13
N GLY A 626 28.33 -7.80 3.03
CA GLY A 626 29.70 -8.30 2.94
C GLY A 626 29.87 -9.83 2.82
N ARG A 627 31.12 -10.28 2.65
CA ARG A 627 31.46 -11.70 2.47
C ARG A 627 31.20 -12.56 3.72
N GLN A 628 31.49 -12.04 4.92
CA GLN A 628 31.30 -12.80 6.16
C GLN A 628 29.83 -13.14 6.43
N TRP A 629 28.92 -12.19 6.21
CA TRP A 629 27.48 -12.43 6.34
C TRP A 629 26.99 -13.50 5.36
N ARG A 630 27.39 -13.43 4.07
CA ARG A 630 27.04 -14.45 3.08
C ARG A 630 27.47 -15.86 3.52
N LYS A 631 28.69 -16.00 4.05
CA LYS A 631 29.21 -17.28 4.58
C LYS A 631 28.38 -17.83 5.74
N SER A 632 28.00 -16.98 6.71
CA SER A 632 27.18 -17.40 7.86
C SER A 632 25.69 -17.57 7.53
N ASN A 633 25.23 -17.09 6.37
CA ASN A 633 23.83 -17.12 5.93
C ASN A 633 23.61 -17.99 4.68
N MET A 634 24.44 -19.02 4.46
CA MET A 634 24.38 -19.85 3.26
C MET A 634 22.99 -20.45 2.98
N LYS A 635 22.25 -20.89 4.02
CA LYS A 635 20.85 -21.36 3.85
C LYS A 635 19.93 -20.28 3.26
N THR A 636 20.11 -19.01 3.64
CA THR A 636 19.41 -17.86 3.05
C THR A 636 19.86 -17.63 1.60
N MET A 637 21.17 -17.71 1.32
CA MET A 637 21.72 -17.55 -0.04
C MET A 637 21.15 -18.60 -1.00
N SER A 638 21.13 -19.88 -0.60
CA SER A 638 20.49 -20.96 -1.36
C SER A 638 19.00 -20.72 -1.58
N ALA A 639 18.27 -20.25 -0.56
CA ALA A 639 16.84 -19.95 -0.70
C ALA A 639 16.58 -18.78 -1.66
N ILE A 640 17.43 -17.74 -1.65
CA ILE A 640 17.37 -16.65 -2.65
C ILE A 640 17.63 -17.22 -4.05
N TYR A 641 18.66 -18.07 -4.20
CA TYR A 641 19.02 -18.68 -5.49
C TYR A 641 17.90 -19.55 -6.07
N GLN A 642 17.19 -20.30 -5.21
CA GLN A 642 16.10 -21.18 -5.62
C GLN A 642 14.78 -20.45 -5.92
N LYS A 643 14.43 -19.42 -5.12
CA LYS A 643 13.08 -18.82 -5.12
C LYS A 643 13.01 -17.42 -5.74
N VAL A 644 14.13 -16.75 -6.02
CA VAL A 644 14.12 -15.36 -6.55
C VAL A 644 14.80 -15.31 -7.92
N ARG A 645 14.04 -14.93 -8.95
CA ARG A 645 14.54 -14.76 -10.32
C ARG A 645 15.83 -13.92 -10.39
N HIS A 646 16.80 -14.41 -11.17
CA HIS A 646 18.05 -13.73 -11.47
C HIS A 646 18.03 -13.10 -12.87
N ARG A 647 18.94 -12.16 -13.09
CA ARG A 647 19.29 -11.58 -14.40
C ARG A 647 20.78 -11.74 -14.61
N MET A 648 21.23 -11.73 -15.87
CA MET A 648 22.66 -11.82 -16.22
C MET A 648 23.52 -10.77 -15.53
N ASN A 649 22.95 -9.57 -15.30
CA ASN A 649 23.63 -8.43 -14.68
C ASN A 649 23.35 -8.31 -13.16
N ASP A 650 22.71 -9.30 -12.53
CA ASP A 650 22.47 -9.28 -11.07
C ASP A 650 23.75 -9.69 -10.32
N ASP A 651 24.56 -8.73 -9.89
CA ASP A 651 25.82 -8.92 -9.15
C ASP A 651 25.67 -9.28 -7.67
N TRP A 652 24.44 -9.27 -7.13
CA TRP A 652 24.08 -9.43 -5.71
C TRP A 652 24.90 -10.46 -4.91
N ALA A 653 25.20 -11.62 -5.50
CA ALA A 653 25.90 -12.71 -4.83
C ALA A 653 27.41 -12.45 -4.66
N TYR A 654 28.00 -11.56 -5.47
CA TYR A 654 29.44 -11.29 -5.57
C TYR A 654 29.84 -9.86 -5.20
N GLY A 655 28.98 -8.87 -5.48
CA GLY A 655 29.17 -7.46 -5.08
C GLY A 655 29.52 -7.32 -3.58
N ASN A 656 30.35 -6.36 -3.22
CA ASN A 656 30.91 -6.25 -1.87
C ASN A 656 31.16 -4.79 -1.50
N ASP A 657 30.10 -4.00 -1.58
CA ASP A 657 30.08 -2.56 -1.35
C ASP A 657 29.91 -2.31 0.16
N ILE A 658 30.81 -2.89 0.98
CA ILE A 658 30.73 -2.79 2.46
C ILE A 658 30.97 -1.34 2.91
N ASP A 659 31.87 -0.66 2.22
CA ASP A 659 32.27 0.72 2.51
C ASP A 659 31.30 1.76 1.92
N ALA A 660 30.18 1.34 1.35
CA ALA A 660 29.13 2.24 0.88
C ALA A 660 28.41 2.90 2.06
N ARG A 661 28.30 4.22 2.02
CA ARG A 661 27.76 5.05 3.12
C ARG A 661 26.42 5.67 2.70
N PRO A 662 25.55 6.03 3.66
CA PRO A 662 24.20 6.52 3.34
C PRO A 662 24.17 7.75 2.41
N TRP A 663 25.15 8.64 2.54
CA TRP A 663 25.26 9.87 1.75
C TRP A 663 25.84 9.67 0.34
N ASP A 664 26.52 8.56 0.06
CA ASP A 664 27.12 8.29 -1.26
C ASP A 664 26.04 8.19 -2.38
N PHE A 665 24.77 8.01 -2.00
CA PHE A 665 23.60 7.94 -2.90
C PHE A 665 22.65 9.15 -2.78
N GLN A 666 23.01 10.19 -2.03
CA GLN A 666 22.14 11.35 -1.81
C GLN A 666 21.91 12.16 -3.11
N ALA A 667 22.94 12.25 -3.97
CA ALA A 667 22.84 12.91 -5.28
C ALA A 667 21.79 12.24 -6.20
N GLU A 668 21.65 10.90 -6.15
CA GLU A 668 20.63 10.17 -6.94
C GLU A 668 19.20 10.56 -6.50
N GLU A 669 18.94 10.63 -5.19
CA GLU A 669 17.61 11.00 -4.67
C GLU A 669 17.29 12.49 -4.87
N CYS A 670 18.28 13.39 -4.76
CA CYS A 670 18.10 14.80 -5.09
C CYS A 670 17.81 15.01 -6.59
N THR A 671 18.56 14.34 -7.47
CA THR A 671 18.31 14.36 -8.92
C THR A 671 16.92 13.79 -9.25
N LEU A 672 16.52 12.70 -8.57
CA LEU A 672 15.19 12.13 -8.73
C LEU A 672 14.08 13.10 -8.28
N ARG A 673 14.26 13.79 -7.15
CA ARG A 673 13.30 14.79 -6.65
C ARG A 673 13.10 15.92 -7.67
N ALA A 674 14.19 16.51 -8.17
CA ALA A 674 14.13 17.60 -9.16
C ALA A 674 13.41 17.17 -10.45
N ASN A 675 13.64 15.94 -10.92
CA ASN A 675 12.93 15.39 -12.08
C ASN A 675 11.42 15.19 -11.84
N ILE A 676 11.02 14.85 -10.61
CA ILE A 676 9.60 14.69 -10.24
C ILE A 676 8.92 16.05 -10.13
N GLU A 677 9.57 17.04 -9.53
CA GLU A 677 9.09 18.42 -9.43
C GLU A 677 8.90 19.02 -10.83
N ALA A 678 9.92 18.95 -11.69
CA ALA A 678 9.83 19.40 -13.08
C ALA A 678 8.73 18.66 -13.88
N PHE A 679 8.53 17.36 -13.66
CA PHE A 679 7.43 16.60 -14.28
C PHE A 679 6.06 17.08 -13.79
N ASN A 680 5.90 17.30 -12.48
CA ASN A 680 4.62 17.72 -11.91
C ASN A 680 4.27 19.14 -12.36
N SER A 681 5.20 20.09 -12.27
CA SER A 681 4.93 21.47 -12.69
C SER A 681 4.65 21.61 -14.18
N ARG A 682 5.35 20.87 -15.05
CA ARG A 682 5.04 20.86 -16.49
C ARG A 682 3.65 20.27 -16.81
N ARG A 683 3.10 19.39 -15.95
CA ARG A 683 1.90 18.59 -16.28
C ARG A 683 0.62 19.03 -15.56
N TYR A 684 0.71 19.60 -14.36
CA TYR A 684 -0.47 19.90 -13.53
C TYR A 684 -0.56 21.36 -13.08
N ASP A 685 0.57 22.06 -12.95
CA ASP A 685 0.52 23.50 -12.72
C ASP A 685 -0.03 24.16 -13.98
N LYS A 686 -0.87 25.19 -13.81
CA LYS A 686 -1.38 25.96 -14.95
C LYS A 686 -0.18 26.61 -15.67
N PRO A 687 -0.19 26.73 -17.01
CA PRO A 687 0.82 27.52 -17.69
C PRO A 687 0.83 28.92 -17.07
N GLN A 688 2.03 29.41 -16.72
CA GLN A 688 2.21 30.84 -16.46
C GLN A 688 1.66 31.61 -17.67
N ASP A 689 1.06 32.78 -17.42
CA ASP A 689 0.31 33.56 -18.40
C ASP A 689 0.92 33.50 -19.80
N SER A 690 0.07 33.30 -20.81
CA SER A 690 0.49 33.23 -22.22
C SER A 690 1.25 34.48 -22.68
N GLU A 691 1.15 35.57 -21.92
CA GLU A 691 1.87 36.83 -22.10
C GLU A 691 3.37 36.74 -21.76
N PHE A 692 3.79 35.75 -20.96
CA PHE A 692 5.20 35.45 -20.61
C PHE A 692 5.75 34.19 -21.26
N ALA A 693 4.99 33.53 -22.13
CA ALA A 693 5.52 32.44 -22.95
C ALA A 693 6.69 32.97 -23.82
N PRO A 694 7.82 32.24 -23.94
CA PRO A 694 8.97 32.74 -24.69
C PRO A 694 8.65 32.85 -26.18
N VAL A 695 8.36 34.08 -26.62
CA VAL A 695 8.11 34.42 -28.02
C VAL A 695 9.36 34.12 -28.85
N ASP A 696 9.17 33.47 -30.00
CA ASP A 696 10.27 33.22 -30.93
C ASP A 696 10.65 34.50 -31.67
N ASN A 697 11.53 35.28 -31.06
CA ASN A 697 12.01 36.55 -31.61
C ASN A 697 12.93 36.39 -32.83
N CYS A 698 13.20 35.15 -33.28
CA CYS A 698 13.98 34.89 -34.48
C CYS A 698 13.07 34.93 -35.72
N LEU A 699 13.14 36.02 -36.50
CA LEU A 699 12.40 36.19 -37.76
C LEU A 699 12.70 35.11 -38.82
N GLN A 700 13.74 34.29 -38.62
CA GLN A 700 14.13 33.16 -39.48
C GLN A 700 13.71 31.78 -38.91
N SER A 701 13.10 31.74 -37.72
CA SER A 701 12.67 30.49 -37.10
C SER A 701 11.37 29.98 -37.72
N VAL A 702 11.48 28.87 -38.44
CA VAL A 702 10.34 28.19 -39.07
C VAL A 702 9.58 27.30 -38.07
N LEU A 703 10.16 27.04 -36.89
CA LEU A 703 9.59 26.10 -35.90
C LEU A 703 8.42 26.69 -35.09
N GLY A 704 8.35 28.02 -34.97
CA GLY A 704 7.25 28.72 -34.29
C GLY A 704 6.08 29.11 -35.20
N GLN A 705 6.20 28.93 -36.52
CA GLN A 705 5.16 29.31 -37.47
C GLN A 705 4.24 28.11 -37.77
N ARG A 706 2.93 28.30 -37.54
CA ARG A 706 1.91 27.29 -37.85
C ARG A 706 1.63 27.28 -39.35
N LEU A 707 2.49 26.61 -40.11
CA LEU A 707 2.32 26.36 -41.54
C LEU A 707 1.22 25.32 -41.77
N GLU A 708 0.04 25.77 -42.18
CA GLU A 708 -1.00 24.89 -42.71
C GLU A 708 -0.58 24.41 -44.10
N LEU A 709 -0.24 23.12 -44.19
CA LEU A 709 0.10 22.46 -45.45
C LEU A 709 -1.19 22.14 -46.23
N PRO A 710 -1.24 22.34 -47.55
CA PRO A 710 -2.38 21.93 -48.36
C PRO A 710 -2.65 20.43 -48.23
N GLU A 711 -3.92 20.01 -48.25
CA GLU A 711 -4.30 18.59 -48.09
C GLU A 711 -3.59 17.68 -49.11
N ASP A 712 -3.43 18.17 -50.35
CA ASP A 712 -2.73 17.49 -51.45
C ASP A 712 -1.23 17.25 -51.19
N PHE A 713 -0.61 17.99 -50.26
CA PHE A 713 0.81 17.86 -49.94
C PHE A 713 1.12 16.50 -49.31
N HIS A 714 0.20 15.90 -48.55
CA HIS A 714 0.37 14.57 -47.97
C HIS A 714 0.54 13.48 -49.05
N TYR A 715 -0.14 13.61 -50.19
CA TYR A 715 -0.05 12.66 -51.31
C TYR A 715 1.18 12.88 -52.21
N SER A 716 1.76 14.08 -52.17
CA SER A 716 2.91 14.48 -52.99
C SER A 716 4.21 14.63 -52.20
N TYR A 717 4.19 14.36 -50.89
CA TYR A 717 5.32 14.54 -49.98
C TYR A 717 6.54 13.69 -50.34
N GLU A 718 6.36 12.40 -50.70
CA GLU A 718 7.47 11.53 -51.11
C GLU A 718 8.12 12.03 -52.41
N LEU A 719 7.31 12.41 -53.40
CA LEU A 719 7.78 13.03 -54.66
C LEU A 719 8.49 14.37 -54.42
N TRP A 720 8.02 15.17 -53.47
CA TRP A 720 8.66 16.44 -53.08
C TRP A 720 10.01 16.20 -52.39
N LEU A 721 10.09 15.24 -51.45
CA LEU A 721 11.35 14.83 -50.82
C LEU A 721 12.35 14.34 -51.86
N GLU A 722 11.92 13.49 -52.79
CA GLU A 722 12.78 12.94 -53.83
C GLU A 722 13.30 14.04 -54.77
N ARG A 723 12.44 15.00 -55.16
CA ARG A 723 12.77 16.07 -56.11
C ARG A 723 13.53 17.26 -55.51
N GLU A 724 13.18 17.70 -54.31
CA GLU A 724 13.71 18.93 -53.71
C GLU A 724 14.78 18.67 -52.63
N VAL A 725 14.78 17.50 -51.99
CA VAL A 725 15.69 17.19 -50.87
C VAL A 725 16.75 16.15 -51.24
N PHE A 726 16.39 15.06 -51.93
CA PHE A 726 17.32 13.98 -52.24
C PHE A 726 18.06 14.14 -53.58
N SER A 727 17.40 14.66 -54.62
CA SER A 727 18.01 14.83 -55.95
C SER A 727 18.63 16.21 -56.21
N GLN A 728 18.40 17.21 -55.34
CA GLN A 728 19.16 18.47 -55.39
C GLN A 728 20.47 18.34 -54.60
N PRO A 729 21.64 18.59 -55.22
CA PRO A 729 22.91 18.59 -54.50
C PRO A 729 22.99 19.82 -53.59
N ILE A 730 22.95 19.57 -52.27
CA ILE A 730 23.05 20.63 -51.25
C ILE A 730 24.38 21.38 -51.42
N ARG A 731 24.30 22.67 -51.76
CA ARG A 731 25.47 23.56 -51.90
C ARG A 731 25.92 24.07 -50.55
N TRP A 732 26.66 23.23 -49.82
CA TRP A 732 27.19 23.56 -48.49
C TRP A 732 28.03 24.84 -48.45
N GLU A 733 28.66 25.22 -49.56
CA GLU A 733 29.48 26.44 -49.69
C GLU A 733 28.65 27.73 -49.61
N GLU A 734 27.44 27.77 -50.18
CA GLU A 734 26.55 28.95 -50.13
C GLU A 734 26.02 29.18 -48.70
N LEU A 735 25.91 28.11 -47.91
CA LEU A 735 25.44 28.13 -46.52
C LEU A 735 26.48 28.72 -45.54
N LEU A 736 27.76 28.73 -45.91
CA LEU A 736 28.85 29.34 -45.13
C LEU A 736 28.98 30.85 -45.34
N HIS A 737 28.32 31.42 -46.36
CA HIS A 737 28.36 32.86 -46.65
C HIS A 737 27.26 33.67 -45.94
N TYR A 738 26.43 33.02 -45.11
CA TYR A 738 25.32 33.64 -44.36
C TYR A 738 25.50 33.62 -42.83
N GLN A 739 26.75 33.51 -42.34
CA GLN A 739 27.12 33.72 -40.93
C GLN A 739 27.69 35.13 -40.69
#